data_AF-A0A6V7Q731-F1
#
_entry.id   AF-A0A6V7Q731-F1
#
_cell.length_a   1.000
_cell.length_b   1.000
_cell.length_c   1.000
_cell.angle_alpha   90.00
_cell.angle_beta   90.00
_cell.angle_gamma   90.00
#
_symmetry.space_group_name_H-M   'P 1'
#
loop_
_entity.id
_entity.type
_entity.pdbx_description
1 polymer ?
#
loop_
_entity_poly.entity_id
_entity_poly.type
_entity_poly.pdbx_seq_one_letter_code
_entity_poly.pdbx_strand_id
1 'polypeptide(L)'
;MVHKAHSYISNHLHLHPCMEDDDELRALESTLTQILSVVSVAESLPIAVNIASHHRALLQQLRDAAYEAEDLLDEFGYLLLRAKVESKIMGFLRPEEGSNTRMEDIGRIYFFDLLSRSFFQILEHDYTTYYVMHDMIHDLAQSVSKEECFRIEGSNAQKIPSTVRHLSINTDVLTQLEKVCELKNLRTLAFFCYDHFVPSHVFKELRSIRVLDLTGCDMERLPKTVGRLIHLRYLALCSTLATLPSSLCRLYNLQVLNTSKWCWSGRFPQNMNKLCNLRHLNVTSGFISQIAAIGRLTSLQGLAEFHVQRKKGHKIVELKDMNELRESLEIKNLENVKSKAEAVEAKLNQKQHIRSLRLEWGSSMKVVRNGDEVLEGLKPHPDLERLDIIRYYGINSPSWLETNWPFNLKSVILTNCKFWVSLPPLGQLPSLRFLKISGMKAVKQISSEFYGSENLKGFPMLEFLRLERMPHLLEWHGVEEYPLFPSLRDLEIKRCQKLIQIPTLATHANMSIVDVGPINNLEFSLSPSPDNLFTLNLCTSTICLDNYLDRRLFGAIDVLNLDMIYKASVSTIDLQAFTSLRQLKLSHCTQLVISKTPKEETIHSILPPLLNYLNIDSCGVTDEALPCCLCNLTCLSFLEIRSCHQLVSLPSAPILCQLTALKVLHIKNCDKLVSLGGLHVLTSLTELILTHCPNVLASTISEEDDSSTSLLPSSLMSIEINSCGLIDSALSKCLQNLVSLSTLKIYGCHRITSLPSTSVMRHLTALKHLNIWCCLVLTLLGGLQNLSSLEMLHILNCPQLLQSVNRQEDGDDILPPSIKLLELHSCGVNDNSLTLCLQNLTSLSKLSIEGCNNITSLPLDAVMCRLTALEELSIDDCKELMSAAGLTALINLRCLNIERCFKLDSMALLADLRSVSSLKDLNIMDGSEIQSLPDNGLPPSLEYFSLLQCHPELKMQILNKNGPDWNKISHISQIIC
;
A
#
# COMPACT_ATOMS: atom_id res chain seq x y z
N MET A 1 -45.07 -19.12 27.01
CA MET A 1 -44.40 -18.70 25.76
C MET A 1 -44.19 -19.88 24.82
N VAL A 2 -43.55 -20.97 25.26
CA VAL A 2 -43.44 -22.22 24.49
C VAL A 2 -44.77 -22.68 23.89
N HIS A 3 -45.88 -22.63 24.64
CA HIS A 3 -47.20 -23.01 24.12
C HIS A 3 -47.78 -22.06 23.05
N LYS A 4 -47.41 -20.76 23.08
CA LYS A 4 -47.75 -19.78 22.04
C LYS A 4 -46.87 -19.96 20.81
N ALA A 5 -45.57 -20.25 20.99
CA ALA A 5 -44.67 -20.62 19.90
C ALA A 5 -45.12 -21.93 19.24
N HIS A 6 -45.46 -22.97 20.02
CA HIS A 6 -46.02 -24.23 19.51
C HIS A 6 -47.37 -24.03 18.80
N SER A 7 -48.22 -23.13 19.30
CA SER A 7 -49.47 -22.77 18.63
C SER A 7 -49.24 -22.00 17.33
N TYR A 8 -48.21 -21.15 17.27
CA TYR A 8 -47.80 -20.43 16.06
C TYR A 8 -47.22 -21.40 15.02
N ILE A 9 -46.36 -22.32 15.46
CA ILE A 9 -45.78 -23.42 14.67
C ILE A 9 -46.88 -24.34 14.11
N SER A 10 -47.86 -24.73 14.94
CA SER A 10 -48.95 -25.62 14.52
C SER A 10 -49.95 -24.95 13.55
N ASN A 11 -50.05 -23.62 13.57
CA ASN A 11 -50.99 -22.88 12.72
C ASN A 11 -50.37 -22.40 11.39
N HIS A 12 -49.04 -22.32 11.27
CA HIS A 12 -48.36 -21.76 10.08
C HIS A 12 -47.57 -22.78 9.23
N LEU A 13 -47.67 -24.08 9.54
CA LEU A 13 -47.09 -25.18 8.75
C LEU A 13 -47.87 -25.54 7.47
N HIS A 14 -48.93 -24.80 7.12
CA HIS A 14 -49.59 -24.88 5.82
C HIS A 14 -49.05 -23.79 4.88
N LEU A 15 -48.19 -24.21 3.94
CA LEU A 15 -47.59 -23.44 2.86
C LEU A 15 -48.55 -22.42 2.18
N HIS A 16 -48.22 -21.13 2.23
CA HIS A 16 -48.37 -20.18 1.12
C HIS A 16 -47.41 -18.97 1.30
N PRO A 17 -46.84 -18.38 0.23
CA PRO A 17 -45.79 -17.37 0.31
C PRO A 17 -46.43 -15.98 0.35
N CYS A 18 -46.82 -15.51 1.53
CA CYS A 18 -47.11 -14.11 1.78
C CYS A 18 -47.16 -13.92 3.30
N MET A 19 -46.05 -13.52 3.91
CA MET A 19 -46.00 -13.03 5.28
C MET A 19 -45.16 -11.76 5.23
N GLU A 20 -45.83 -10.62 5.33
CA GLU A 20 -45.27 -9.26 5.23
C GLU A 20 -44.79 -8.69 6.58
N ASP A 21 -44.96 -9.36 7.72
CA ASP A 21 -44.65 -8.73 9.02
C ASP A 21 -43.32 -9.21 9.64
N ASP A 22 -42.24 -8.50 9.27
CA ASP A 22 -40.93 -8.50 9.95
C ASP A 22 -41.02 -7.88 11.37
N ASP A 23 -42.10 -7.14 11.65
CA ASP A 23 -42.33 -6.39 12.89
C ASP A 23 -42.74 -7.30 14.07
N GLU A 24 -43.48 -8.38 13.84
CA GLU A 24 -43.88 -9.31 14.91
C GLU A 24 -42.71 -10.16 15.41
N LEU A 25 -41.77 -10.52 14.53
CA LEU A 25 -40.57 -11.27 14.88
C LEU A 25 -39.62 -10.40 15.72
N ARG A 26 -39.41 -9.13 15.31
CA ARG A 26 -38.62 -8.15 16.09
C ARG A 26 -39.28 -7.79 17.42
N ALA A 27 -40.61 -7.73 17.47
CA ALA A 27 -41.34 -7.53 18.72
C ALA A 27 -41.14 -8.72 19.68
N LEU A 28 -41.09 -9.94 19.16
CA LEU A 28 -40.85 -11.15 19.95
C LEU A 28 -39.40 -11.22 20.47
N GLU A 29 -38.40 -10.92 19.63
CA GLU A 29 -36.99 -10.77 20.03
C GLU A 29 -36.84 -9.70 21.11
N SER A 30 -37.40 -8.50 20.90
CA SER A 30 -37.35 -7.40 21.87
C SER A 30 -37.98 -7.79 23.21
N THR A 31 -39.10 -8.52 23.17
CA THR A 31 -39.79 -9.01 24.38
C THR A 31 -38.94 -10.05 25.12
N LEU A 32 -38.24 -10.94 24.40
CA LEU A 32 -37.32 -11.92 24.99
C LEU A 32 -36.11 -11.25 25.65
N THR A 33 -35.49 -10.26 24.99
CA THR A 33 -34.37 -9.50 25.57
C THR A 33 -34.82 -8.73 26.82
N GLN A 34 -36.03 -8.17 26.83
CA GLN A 34 -36.59 -7.52 28.01
C GLN A 34 -36.81 -8.51 29.15
N ILE A 35 -37.35 -9.70 28.88
CA ILE A 35 -37.54 -10.75 29.90
C ILE A 35 -36.19 -11.20 30.48
N LEU A 36 -35.18 -11.44 29.65
CA LEU A 36 -33.83 -11.81 30.09
C LEU A 36 -33.20 -10.70 30.96
N SER A 37 -33.38 -9.43 30.59
CA SER A 37 -32.90 -8.30 31.40
C SER A 37 -33.57 -8.22 32.77
N VAL A 38 -34.89 -8.45 32.84
CA VAL A 38 -35.65 -8.44 34.09
C VAL A 38 -35.28 -9.63 34.97
N VAL A 39 -35.06 -10.81 34.40
CA VAL A 39 -34.58 -11.99 35.13
C VAL A 39 -33.19 -11.73 35.72
N SER A 40 -32.28 -11.13 34.96
CA SER A 40 -30.94 -10.76 35.44
C SER A 40 -30.98 -9.75 36.59
N VAL A 41 -31.86 -8.74 36.51
CA VAL A 41 -32.06 -7.77 37.59
C VAL A 41 -32.66 -8.44 38.84
N ALA A 42 -33.62 -9.35 38.67
CA ALA A 42 -34.25 -10.07 39.77
C ALA A 42 -33.27 -10.97 40.54
N GLU A 43 -32.27 -11.55 39.86
CA GLU A 43 -31.19 -12.32 40.50
C GLU A 43 -30.20 -11.44 41.29
N SER A 44 -30.06 -10.17 40.92
CA SER A 44 -29.10 -9.23 41.53
C SER A 44 -29.58 -8.52 42.80
N LEU A 45 -30.86 -8.66 43.17
CA LEU A 45 -31.46 -7.98 44.32
C LEU A 45 -31.15 -8.70 45.66
N PRO A 46 -30.72 -7.99 46.73
CA PRO A 46 -30.31 -8.59 48.01
C PRO A 46 -31.43 -9.24 48.86
N ILE A 47 -32.62 -9.46 48.31
CA ILE A 47 -33.76 -10.10 49.00
C ILE A 47 -33.69 -11.64 48.85
N ALA A 48 -32.63 -12.17 48.23
CA ALA A 48 -32.39 -13.61 48.03
C ALA A 48 -31.92 -14.38 49.29
N VAL A 49 -31.99 -13.80 50.50
CA VAL A 49 -31.56 -14.47 51.74
C VAL A 49 -32.73 -15.14 52.49
N ASN A 50 -34.00 -14.94 52.10
CA ASN A 50 -35.10 -15.64 52.78
C ASN A 50 -36.33 -15.99 51.94
N ILE A 51 -36.14 -16.38 50.68
CA ILE A 51 -37.21 -16.91 49.84
C ILE A 51 -36.82 -18.29 49.31
N ALA A 52 -37.73 -19.26 49.54
CA ALA A 52 -37.58 -20.70 49.35
C ALA A 52 -36.94 -21.12 48.01
N SER A 53 -36.19 -22.24 48.04
CA SER A 53 -35.54 -22.91 46.90
C SER A 53 -36.39 -23.02 45.63
N HIS A 54 -37.72 -23.03 45.77
CA HIS A 54 -38.68 -23.04 44.67
C HIS A 54 -38.62 -21.80 43.76
N HIS A 55 -38.40 -20.59 44.28
CA HIS A 55 -38.38 -19.37 43.46
C HIS A 55 -37.10 -19.25 42.62
N ARG A 56 -35.97 -19.74 43.15
CA ARG A 56 -34.71 -19.82 42.40
C ARG A 56 -34.79 -20.84 41.27
N ALA A 57 -35.46 -21.97 41.51
CA ALA A 57 -35.75 -22.96 40.47
C ALA A 57 -36.69 -22.40 39.39
N LEU A 58 -37.68 -21.59 39.75
CA LEU A 58 -38.61 -20.98 38.80
C LEU A 58 -37.94 -19.91 37.92
N LEU A 59 -37.04 -19.10 38.48
CA LEU A 59 -36.24 -18.13 37.72
C LEU A 59 -35.28 -18.83 36.76
N GLN A 60 -34.65 -19.91 37.20
CA GLN A 60 -33.80 -20.74 36.34
C GLN A 60 -34.61 -21.34 35.18
N GLN A 61 -35.80 -21.90 35.45
CA GLN A 61 -36.69 -22.42 34.41
C GLN A 61 -37.17 -21.34 33.42
N LEU A 62 -37.43 -20.12 33.89
CA LEU A 62 -37.79 -18.99 33.03
C LEU A 62 -36.62 -18.57 32.15
N ARG A 63 -35.40 -18.61 32.68
CA ARG A 63 -34.18 -18.33 31.93
C ARG A 63 -33.91 -19.39 30.87
N ASP A 64 -33.98 -20.66 31.26
CA ASP A 64 -33.75 -21.78 30.35
C ASP A 64 -34.80 -21.79 29.22
N ALA A 65 -36.07 -21.51 29.53
CA ALA A 65 -37.13 -21.41 28.53
C ALA A 65 -37.02 -20.15 27.64
N ALA A 66 -36.36 -19.09 28.10
CA ALA A 66 -36.08 -17.91 27.29
C ALA A 66 -34.91 -18.17 26.33
N TYR A 67 -33.86 -18.85 26.79
CA TYR A 67 -32.76 -19.30 25.92
C TYR A 67 -33.24 -20.31 24.87
N GLU A 68 -34.09 -21.29 25.25
CA GLU A 68 -34.68 -22.22 24.27
C GLU A 68 -35.53 -21.49 23.21
N ALA A 69 -36.21 -20.40 23.59
CA ALA A 69 -37.00 -19.60 22.66
C ALA A 69 -36.13 -18.73 21.74
N GLU A 70 -34.97 -18.26 22.23
CA GLU A 70 -33.94 -17.56 21.44
C GLU A 70 -33.28 -18.52 20.44
N ASP A 71 -32.90 -19.72 20.88
CA ASP A 71 -32.35 -20.78 20.02
C ASP A 71 -33.32 -21.17 18.89
N LEU A 72 -34.63 -21.29 19.21
CA LEU A 72 -35.67 -21.57 18.21
C LEU A 72 -35.90 -20.41 17.24
N LEU A 73 -35.70 -19.16 17.68
CA LEU A 73 -35.78 -17.99 16.81
C LEU A 73 -34.58 -17.91 15.87
N ASP A 74 -33.39 -18.24 16.37
CA ASP A 74 -32.19 -18.38 15.53
C ASP A 74 -32.35 -19.50 14.50
N GLU A 75 -32.94 -20.64 14.89
CA GLU A 75 -33.26 -21.74 13.97
C GLU A 75 -34.30 -21.31 12.93
N PHE A 76 -35.34 -20.56 13.33
CA PHE A 76 -36.35 -20.03 12.41
C PHE A 76 -35.76 -18.98 11.47
N GLY A 77 -34.94 -18.07 11.98
CA GLY A 77 -34.19 -17.09 11.21
C GLY A 77 -33.26 -17.76 10.19
N TYR A 78 -32.57 -18.83 10.60
CA TYR A 78 -31.78 -19.68 9.72
C TYR A 78 -32.64 -20.36 8.65
N LEU A 79 -33.80 -20.91 8.98
CA LEU A 79 -34.70 -21.56 8.02
C LEU A 79 -35.30 -20.57 7.01
N LEU A 80 -35.60 -19.35 7.44
CA LEU A 80 -36.13 -18.28 6.60
C LEU A 80 -35.05 -17.71 5.68
N LEU A 81 -33.82 -17.55 6.20
CA LEU A 81 -32.63 -17.21 5.42
C LEU A 81 -32.34 -18.31 4.41
N ARG A 82 -32.35 -19.58 4.84
CA ARG A 82 -32.15 -20.76 4.00
C ARG A 82 -33.18 -20.84 2.88
N ALA A 83 -34.47 -20.64 3.16
CA ALA A 83 -35.51 -20.62 2.13
C ALA A 83 -35.36 -19.44 1.14
N LYS A 84 -34.98 -18.25 1.63
CA LYS A 84 -34.68 -17.08 0.79
C LYS A 84 -33.42 -17.30 -0.07
N VAL A 85 -32.40 -17.95 0.49
CA VAL A 85 -31.12 -18.27 -0.14
C VAL A 85 -31.27 -19.41 -1.14
N GLU A 86 -31.95 -20.51 -0.80
CA GLU A 86 -32.22 -21.65 -1.69
C GLU A 86 -33.09 -21.25 -2.90
N SER A 87 -34.06 -20.34 -2.73
CA SER A 87 -34.86 -19.83 -3.86
C SER A 87 -34.08 -18.88 -4.78
N LYS A 88 -33.10 -18.13 -4.27
CA LYS A 88 -32.34 -17.10 -5.02
C LYS A 88 -30.96 -17.57 -5.53
N ILE A 89 -30.32 -18.57 -4.91
CA ILE A 89 -29.05 -19.19 -5.39
C ILE A 89 -29.24 -19.91 -6.74
N MET A 90 -30.45 -20.34 -7.07
CA MET A 90 -30.78 -21.02 -8.33
C MET A 90 -30.63 -20.16 -9.61
N GLY A 91 -30.38 -18.86 -9.49
CA GLY A 91 -30.05 -18.05 -10.67
C GLY A 91 -29.98 -16.56 -10.46
N PHE A 92 -28.84 -16.08 -9.94
CA PHE A 92 -28.49 -14.68 -9.69
C PHE A 92 -29.48 -13.95 -8.76
N LEU A 93 -28.95 -13.03 -7.95
CA LEU A 93 -29.76 -12.14 -7.12
C LEU A 93 -30.77 -11.44 -8.03
N ARG A 94 -32.07 -11.51 -7.76
CA ARG A 94 -33.09 -10.77 -8.51
C ARG A 94 -33.67 -9.68 -7.61
N PRO A 95 -33.81 -8.44 -8.11
CA PRO A 95 -34.63 -7.44 -7.44
C PRO A 95 -36.06 -7.96 -7.30
N GLU A 96 -36.70 -7.68 -6.18
CA GLU A 96 -38.14 -7.91 -6.03
C GLU A 96 -38.91 -6.99 -6.99
N GLU A 97 -39.98 -7.49 -7.61
CA GLU A 97 -40.79 -6.72 -8.55
C GLU A 97 -41.38 -5.50 -7.82
N GLY A 98 -40.97 -4.29 -8.25
CA GLY A 98 -41.38 -3.01 -7.64
C GLY A 98 -40.35 -2.38 -6.70
N SER A 99 -39.25 -3.07 -6.36
CA SER A 99 -38.17 -2.51 -5.55
C SER A 99 -37.13 -1.75 -6.39
N ASN A 100 -36.70 -0.57 -5.93
CA ASN A 100 -35.56 0.18 -6.51
C ASN A 100 -34.18 -0.40 -6.11
N THR A 101 -34.14 -1.50 -5.37
CA THR A 101 -32.87 -2.11 -4.92
C THR A 101 -32.21 -2.95 -6.03
N ARG A 102 -30.91 -2.72 -6.27
CA ARG A 102 -30.17 -3.40 -7.35
C ARG A 102 -29.57 -4.71 -6.87
N MET A 103 -29.23 -5.59 -7.82
CA MET A 103 -28.59 -6.88 -7.54
C MET A 103 -27.29 -6.72 -6.73
N GLU A 104 -26.49 -5.70 -7.03
CA GLU A 104 -25.24 -5.41 -6.30
C GLU A 104 -25.50 -4.92 -4.86
N ASP A 105 -26.55 -4.12 -4.66
CA ASP A 105 -26.92 -3.62 -3.33
C ASP A 105 -27.46 -4.78 -2.46
N ILE A 106 -28.31 -5.63 -3.04
CA ILE A 106 -28.80 -6.87 -2.42
C ILE A 106 -27.63 -7.80 -2.07
N GLY A 107 -26.69 -7.98 -2.99
CA GLY A 107 -25.52 -8.84 -2.78
C GLY A 107 -24.62 -8.31 -1.67
N ARG A 108 -24.47 -7.00 -1.58
CA ARG A 108 -23.74 -6.33 -0.51
C ARG A 108 -24.43 -6.50 0.85
N ILE A 109 -25.75 -6.38 0.90
CA ILE A 109 -26.54 -6.63 2.11
C ILE A 109 -26.34 -8.08 2.58
N TYR A 110 -26.50 -9.06 1.68
CA TYR A 110 -26.29 -10.46 2.04
C TYR A 110 -24.85 -10.75 2.48
N PHE A 111 -23.86 -10.17 1.81
CA PHE A 111 -22.47 -10.33 2.22
C PHE A 111 -22.21 -9.77 3.63
N PHE A 112 -22.72 -8.57 3.94
CA PHE A 112 -22.56 -7.98 5.26
C PHE A 112 -23.36 -8.68 6.35
N ASP A 113 -24.54 -9.22 6.03
CA ASP A 113 -25.31 -10.06 6.96
C ASP A 113 -24.52 -11.34 7.31
N LEU A 114 -23.98 -12.04 6.29
CA LEU A 114 -23.09 -13.19 6.51
C LEU A 114 -21.84 -12.84 7.31
N LEU A 115 -21.24 -11.66 7.06
CA LEU A 115 -20.10 -11.16 7.82
C LEU A 115 -20.47 -10.88 9.29
N SER A 116 -21.61 -10.23 9.52
CA SER A 116 -22.08 -9.88 10.88
C SER A 116 -22.41 -11.12 11.73
N ARG A 117 -22.81 -12.21 11.07
CA ARG A 117 -23.08 -13.52 11.67
C ARG A 117 -21.83 -14.39 11.78
N SER A 118 -20.64 -13.83 11.58
CA SER A 118 -19.34 -14.52 11.65
C SER A 118 -19.20 -15.71 10.69
N PHE A 119 -20.02 -15.78 9.64
CA PHE A 119 -19.88 -16.81 8.60
C PHE A 119 -18.58 -16.63 7.82
N PHE A 120 -18.17 -15.35 7.65
CA PHE A 120 -16.83 -14.97 7.24
C PHE A 120 -16.12 -14.26 8.40
N GLN A 121 -14.84 -14.55 8.57
CA GLN A 121 -13.93 -13.89 9.49
C GLN A 121 -13.02 -12.94 8.71
N ILE A 122 -12.72 -11.80 9.32
CA ILE A 122 -11.80 -10.83 8.73
C ILE A 122 -10.38 -11.23 9.10
N LEU A 123 -9.53 -11.43 8.10
CA LEU A 123 -8.11 -11.70 8.26
C LEU A 123 -7.33 -10.59 7.57
N GLU A 124 -6.65 -9.76 8.35
CA GLU A 124 -5.79 -8.71 7.83
C GLU A 124 -4.38 -9.28 7.64
N HIS A 125 -3.91 -9.32 6.40
CA HIS A 125 -2.55 -9.73 6.07
C HIS A 125 -1.98 -8.69 5.11
N ASP A 126 -0.86 -8.08 5.51
CA ASP A 126 -0.30 -6.87 4.90
C ASP A 126 -1.31 -5.70 4.83
N TYR A 127 -1.40 -5.03 3.67
CA TYR A 127 -2.36 -3.96 3.36
C TYR A 127 -3.68 -4.49 2.76
N THR A 128 -3.94 -5.80 2.84
CA THR A 128 -5.12 -6.44 2.22
C THR A 128 -5.98 -7.14 3.26
N THR A 129 -7.28 -6.82 3.26
CA THR A 129 -8.27 -7.48 4.11
C THR A 129 -8.84 -8.70 3.39
N TYR A 130 -8.64 -9.88 3.96
CA TYR A 130 -9.22 -11.14 3.50
C TYR A 130 -10.47 -11.48 4.31
N TYR A 131 -11.41 -12.19 3.67
CA TYR A 131 -12.59 -12.74 4.32
C TYR A 131 -12.52 -14.26 4.22
N VAL A 132 -12.27 -14.93 5.34
CA VAL A 132 -12.02 -16.37 5.41
C VAL A 132 -13.19 -17.06 6.10
N MET A 133 -13.63 -18.20 5.59
CA MET A 133 -14.65 -19.00 6.27
C MET A 133 -13.96 -19.93 7.28
N HIS A 134 -14.48 -20.01 8.50
CA HIS A 134 -13.94 -20.92 9.51
C HIS A 134 -14.11 -22.39 9.08
N ASP A 135 -13.14 -23.26 9.38
CA ASP A 135 -13.09 -24.65 8.92
C ASP A 135 -14.38 -25.43 9.21
N MET A 136 -14.94 -25.29 10.42
CA MET A 136 -16.22 -25.95 10.76
C MET A 136 -17.41 -25.47 9.92
N ILE A 137 -17.46 -24.18 9.57
CA ILE A 137 -18.51 -23.61 8.73
C ILE A 137 -18.30 -24.05 7.28
N HIS A 138 -17.04 -24.12 6.86
CA HIS A 138 -16.65 -24.68 5.57
C HIS A 138 -17.06 -26.15 5.43
N ASP A 139 -16.79 -26.98 6.43
CA ASP A 139 -17.17 -28.40 6.43
C ASP A 139 -18.69 -28.60 6.41
N LEU A 140 -19.41 -27.77 7.18
CA LEU A 140 -20.88 -27.74 7.13
C LEU A 140 -21.37 -27.34 5.73
N ALA A 141 -20.80 -26.28 5.15
CA ALA A 141 -21.14 -25.82 3.81
C ALA A 141 -20.88 -26.89 2.74
N GLN A 142 -19.78 -27.65 2.85
CA GLN A 142 -19.52 -28.80 1.98
C GLN A 142 -20.55 -29.91 2.16
N SER A 143 -20.89 -30.26 3.41
CA SER A 143 -21.85 -31.32 3.71
C SER A 143 -23.24 -31.04 3.16
N VAL A 144 -23.73 -29.80 3.30
CA VAL A 144 -25.06 -29.39 2.82
C VAL A 144 -25.11 -29.20 1.31
N SER A 145 -24.00 -28.84 0.67
CA SER A 145 -23.94 -28.55 -0.77
C SER A 145 -23.43 -29.70 -1.64
N LYS A 146 -23.04 -30.84 -1.06
CA LYS A 146 -22.42 -31.99 -1.74
C LYS A 146 -23.13 -32.51 -2.99
N GLU A 147 -24.44 -32.30 -3.11
CA GLU A 147 -25.22 -32.73 -4.27
C GLU A 147 -25.19 -31.73 -5.44
N GLU A 148 -24.95 -30.44 -5.16
CA GLU A 148 -24.97 -29.35 -6.14
C GLU A 148 -23.59 -28.73 -6.40
N CYS A 149 -22.69 -28.74 -5.43
CA CYS A 149 -21.33 -28.18 -5.48
C CYS A 149 -20.29 -29.30 -5.37
N PHE A 150 -19.25 -29.22 -6.19
CA PHE A 150 -18.14 -30.17 -6.15
C PHE A 150 -16.82 -29.42 -6.39
N ARG A 151 -15.80 -29.75 -5.60
CA ARG A 151 -14.46 -29.16 -5.71
C ARG A 151 -13.47 -30.27 -6.03
N ILE A 152 -12.66 -30.05 -7.06
CA ILE A 152 -11.56 -30.95 -7.42
C ILE A 152 -10.28 -30.39 -6.79
N GLU A 153 -9.72 -31.14 -5.85
CA GLU A 153 -8.48 -30.81 -5.13
C GLU A 153 -7.55 -32.01 -5.06
N GLY A 154 -6.25 -31.75 -5.20
CA GLY A 154 -5.20 -32.76 -5.09
C GLY A 154 -5.27 -33.85 -6.16
N SER A 155 -4.66 -34.99 -5.88
CA SER A 155 -4.51 -36.08 -6.85
C SER A 155 -5.70 -37.05 -6.93
N ASN A 156 -6.68 -36.90 -6.04
CA ASN A 156 -7.74 -37.88 -5.81
C ASN A 156 -8.75 -37.96 -6.96
N ALA A 157 -8.87 -39.17 -7.54
CA ALA A 157 -9.80 -39.47 -8.61
C ALA A 157 -11.24 -39.71 -8.11
N GLN A 158 -11.80 -38.78 -7.34
CA GLN A 158 -13.21 -38.89 -6.93
C GLN A 158 -14.14 -38.78 -8.14
N LYS A 159 -15.22 -39.55 -8.14
CA LYS A 159 -16.22 -39.55 -9.22
C LYS A 159 -17.09 -38.31 -9.08
N ILE A 160 -17.04 -37.42 -10.07
CA ILE A 160 -17.90 -36.23 -10.09
C ILE A 160 -19.37 -36.66 -10.20
N PRO A 161 -20.25 -36.31 -9.24
CA PRO A 161 -21.66 -36.66 -9.31
C PRO A 161 -22.35 -35.98 -10.51
N SER A 162 -23.26 -36.69 -11.18
CA SER A 162 -24.01 -36.14 -12.33
C SER A 162 -25.01 -35.04 -11.95
N THR A 163 -25.31 -34.91 -10.64
CA THR A 163 -26.20 -33.87 -10.08
C THR A 163 -25.52 -32.51 -9.94
N VAL A 164 -24.18 -32.45 -10.02
CA VAL A 164 -23.39 -31.24 -9.80
C VAL A 164 -23.79 -30.11 -10.75
N ARG A 165 -23.95 -28.92 -10.17
CA ARG A 165 -24.25 -27.67 -10.86
C ARG A 165 -23.10 -26.67 -10.76
N HIS A 166 -22.27 -26.76 -9.75
CA HIS A 166 -21.15 -25.86 -9.52
C HIS A 166 -19.86 -26.65 -9.31
N LEU A 167 -18.93 -26.49 -10.23
CA LEU A 167 -17.64 -27.19 -10.22
C LEU A 167 -16.50 -26.18 -10.09
N SER A 168 -15.68 -26.34 -9.05
CA SER A 168 -14.40 -25.62 -8.91
C SER A 168 -13.23 -26.59 -9.06
N ILE A 169 -12.18 -26.13 -9.73
CA ILE A 169 -10.98 -26.91 -10.02
C ILE A 169 -9.78 -26.20 -9.41
N ASN A 170 -9.14 -26.85 -8.44
CA ASN A 170 -7.97 -26.37 -7.72
C ASN A 170 -6.90 -27.48 -7.67
N THR A 171 -6.43 -27.91 -8.84
CA THR A 171 -5.38 -28.92 -8.98
C THR A 171 -4.73 -28.84 -10.35
N ASP A 172 -3.40 -28.96 -10.43
CA ASP A 172 -2.64 -28.87 -11.69
C ASP A 172 -2.88 -30.03 -12.65
N VAL A 173 -3.58 -31.09 -12.21
CA VAL A 173 -3.78 -32.30 -13.01
C VAL A 173 -5.24 -32.47 -13.45
N LEU A 174 -5.48 -32.18 -14.73
CA LEU A 174 -6.79 -32.16 -15.38
C LEU A 174 -7.22 -33.49 -16.03
N THR A 175 -6.87 -34.65 -15.49
CA THR A 175 -7.30 -35.94 -16.07
C THR A 175 -8.82 -36.14 -16.09
N GLN A 176 -9.55 -35.37 -15.27
CA GLN A 176 -11.02 -35.45 -15.17
C GLN A 176 -11.78 -34.42 -16.03
N LEU A 177 -11.08 -33.54 -16.76
CA LEU A 177 -11.74 -32.46 -17.50
C LEU A 177 -12.66 -33.00 -18.61
N GLU A 178 -12.35 -34.16 -19.20
CA GLU A 178 -13.25 -34.81 -20.16
C GLU A 178 -14.59 -35.21 -19.55
N LYS A 179 -14.63 -35.61 -18.27
CA LYS A 179 -15.87 -35.98 -17.56
C LYS A 179 -16.79 -34.78 -17.35
N VAL A 180 -16.26 -33.55 -17.40
CA VAL A 180 -17.09 -32.32 -17.38
C VAL A 180 -18.07 -32.31 -18.55
N CYS A 181 -17.73 -32.97 -19.68
CA CYS A 181 -18.62 -33.12 -20.83
C CYS A 181 -19.88 -33.95 -20.51
N GLU A 182 -19.88 -34.76 -19.45
CA GLU A 182 -21.03 -35.58 -19.03
C GLU A 182 -22.02 -34.78 -18.15
N LEU A 183 -21.59 -33.64 -17.59
CA LEU A 183 -22.35 -32.84 -16.62
C LEU A 183 -23.36 -31.90 -17.32
N LYS A 184 -24.50 -32.44 -17.75
CA LYS A 184 -25.54 -31.69 -18.50
C LYS A 184 -26.16 -30.52 -17.72
N ASN A 185 -26.11 -30.57 -16.40
CA ASN A 185 -26.71 -29.57 -15.51
C ASN A 185 -25.71 -28.53 -15.00
N LEU A 186 -24.45 -28.54 -15.48
CA LEU A 186 -23.41 -27.65 -14.98
C LEU A 186 -23.72 -26.18 -15.31
N ARG A 187 -23.69 -25.35 -14.27
CA ARG A 187 -23.96 -23.89 -14.31
C ARG A 187 -22.73 -23.05 -13.99
N THR A 188 -21.81 -23.56 -13.16
CA THR A 188 -20.55 -22.87 -12.85
C THR A 188 -19.36 -23.80 -13.09
N LEU A 189 -18.33 -23.28 -13.75
CA LEU A 189 -17.03 -23.90 -13.90
C LEU A 189 -15.96 -22.85 -13.62
N ALA A 190 -15.13 -23.07 -12.61
CA ALA A 190 -14.09 -22.12 -12.19
C ALA A 190 -12.74 -22.81 -11.97
N PHE A 191 -11.67 -22.20 -12.48
CA PHE A 191 -10.28 -22.66 -12.35
C PHE A 191 -9.50 -21.73 -11.42
N PHE A 192 -8.95 -22.27 -10.33
CA PHE A 192 -8.25 -21.51 -9.29
C PHE A 192 -6.73 -21.75 -9.21
N CYS A 193 -6.21 -22.82 -9.83
CA CYS A 193 -4.76 -23.01 -10.01
C CYS A 193 -4.30 -22.49 -11.38
N TYR A 194 -3.00 -22.21 -11.55
CA TYR A 194 -2.45 -21.62 -12.78
C TYR A 194 -2.17 -22.70 -13.87
N ASP A 195 -1.97 -22.25 -15.12
CA ASP A 195 -1.50 -23.07 -16.26
C ASP A 195 -2.41 -24.21 -16.76
N HIS A 196 -3.70 -24.14 -16.46
CA HIS A 196 -4.66 -25.13 -16.98
C HIS A 196 -4.92 -24.98 -18.49
N PHE A 197 -4.66 -26.03 -19.27
CA PHE A 197 -5.10 -26.12 -20.67
C PHE A 197 -6.54 -26.68 -20.77
N VAL A 198 -7.47 -25.89 -21.34
CA VAL A 198 -8.85 -26.33 -21.57
C VAL A 198 -9.06 -26.68 -23.06
N PRO A 199 -9.28 -27.97 -23.40
CA PRO A 199 -9.52 -28.37 -24.78
C PRO A 199 -10.76 -27.70 -25.38
N SER A 200 -10.65 -27.30 -26.65
CA SER A 200 -11.72 -26.56 -27.34
C SER A 200 -13.06 -27.31 -27.45
N HIS A 201 -13.05 -28.64 -27.35
CA HIS A 201 -14.26 -29.47 -27.42
C HIS A 201 -15.11 -29.37 -26.15
N VAL A 202 -14.51 -29.12 -24.97
CA VAL A 202 -15.24 -28.96 -23.69
C VAL A 202 -16.27 -27.85 -23.78
N PHE A 203 -15.91 -26.73 -24.42
CA PHE A 203 -16.80 -25.60 -24.68
C PHE A 203 -18.05 -25.94 -25.54
N LYS A 204 -18.09 -27.10 -26.22
CA LYS A 204 -19.29 -27.53 -26.97
C LYS A 204 -20.35 -28.16 -26.06
N GLU A 205 -19.93 -28.70 -24.92
CA GLU A 205 -20.78 -29.47 -24.01
C GLU A 205 -21.31 -28.63 -22.84
N LEU A 206 -20.68 -27.49 -22.53
CA LEU A 206 -21.07 -26.55 -21.47
C LEU A 206 -22.36 -25.75 -21.76
N ARG A 207 -23.38 -26.32 -22.39
CA ARG A 207 -24.54 -25.57 -22.92
C ARG A 207 -25.37 -24.86 -21.85
N SER A 208 -25.41 -25.39 -20.63
CA SER A 208 -26.17 -24.86 -19.48
C SER A 208 -25.39 -23.86 -18.64
N ILE A 209 -24.13 -23.57 -18.99
CA ILE A 209 -23.21 -22.77 -18.18
C ILE A 209 -23.67 -21.31 -18.07
N ARG A 210 -23.52 -20.76 -16.86
CA ARG A 210 -23.83 -19.37 -16.51
C ARG A 210 -22.62 -18.61 -16.00
N VAL A 211 -21.69 -19.30 -15.31
CA VAL A 211 -20.44 -18.74 -14.78
C VAL A 211 -19.29 -19.57 -15.33
N LEU A 212 -18.37 -18.94 -16.04
CA LEU A 212 -17.16 -19.55 -16.54
C LEU A 212 -15.98 -18.69 -16.13
N ASP A 213 -15.18 -19.18 -15.19
CA ASP A 213 -13.98 -18.48 -14.72
C ASP A 213 -12.74 -19.20 -15.22
N LEU A 214 -12.05 -18.60 -16.20
CA LEU A 214 -10.83 -19.13 -16.82
C LEU A 214 -9.56 -18.46 -16.27
N THR A 215 -9.62 -17.74 -15.15
CA THR A 215 -8.47 -16.93 -14.68
C THR A 215 -7.21 -17.78 -14.42
N GLY A 216 -7.37 -19.00 -13.90
CA GLY A 216 -6.30 -19.97 -13.73
C GLY A 216 -5.92 -20.79 -14.98
N CYS A 217 -6.43 -20.46 -16.16
CA CYS A 217 -6.08 -21.18 -17.38
C CYS A 217 -4.89 -20.56 -18.11
N ASP A 218 -4.18 -21.37 -18.90
CA ASP A 218 -3.27 -20.89 -19.93
C ASP A 218 -3.84 -21.20 -21.32
N MET A 219 -4.24 -20.14 -22.04
CA MET A 219 -4.69 -20.26 -23.42
C MET A 219 -4.39 -19.01 -24.24
N GLU A 220 -3.76 -19.16 -25.41
CA GLU A 220 -3.53 -18.03 -26.32
C GLU A 220 -4.82 -17.55 -27.02
N ARG A 221 -5.77 -18.47 -27.26
CA ARG A 221 -6.98 -18.21 -28.08
C ARG A 221 -8.22 -18.89 -27.51
N LEU A 222 -9.26 -18.11 -27.25
CA LEU A 222 -10.57 -18.61 -26.83
C LEU A 222 -11.33 -19.17 -28.04
N PRO A 223 -11.85 -20.41 -27.98
CA PRO A 223 -12.41 -21.06 -29.16
C PRO A 223 -13.75 -20.42 -29.58
N LYS A 224 -14.02 -20.42 -30.89
CA LYS A 224 -15.25 -19.83 -31.45
C LYS A 224 -16.54 -20.46 -30.89
N THR A 225 -16.47 -21.67 -30.36
CA THR A 225 -17.56 -22.39 -29.70
C THR A 225 -18.10 -21.69 -28.47
N VAL A 226 -17.32 -20.82 -27.80
CA VAL A 226 -17.78 -20.02 -26.65
C VAL A 226 -19.05 -19.22 -26.96
N GLY A 227 -19.22 -18.77 -28.21
CA GLY A 227 -20.43 -18.05 -28.64
C GLY A 227 -21.72 -18.88 -28.69
N ARG A 228 -21.66 -20.19 -28.38
CA ARG A 228 -22.83 -21.07 -28.23
C ARG A 228 -23.34 -21.12 -26.79
N LEU A 229 -22.58 -20.60 -25.83
CA LEU A 229 -22.89 -20.61 -24.39
C LEU A 229 -23.90 -19.51 -24.04
N ILE A 230 -25.07 -19.51 -24.69
CA ILE A 230 -26.03 -18.40 -24.66
C ILE A 230 -26.60 -18.09 -23.26
N HIS A 231 -26.44 -19.00 -22.30
CA HIS A 231 -26.86 -18.78 -20.91
C HIS A 231 -25.79 -18.12 -20.04
N LEU A 232 -24.58 -17.92 -20.58
CA LEU A 232 -23.45 -17.34 -19.87
C LEU A 232 -23.77 -15.91 -19.40
N ARG A 233 -23.51 -15.65 -18.12
CA ARG A 233 -23.71 -14.37 -17.41
C ARG A 233 -22.39 -13.80 -16.89
N TYR A 234 -21.47 -14.65 -16.45
CA TYR A 234 -20.16 -14.25 -15.97
C TYR A 234 -19.08 -14.99 -16.77
N LEU A 235 -18.13 -14.25 -17.32
CA LEU A 235 -16.94 -14.77 -17.97
C LEU A 235 -15.72 -14.07 -17.41
N ALA A 236 -14.81 -14.81 -16.78
CA ALA A 236 -13.48 -14.32 -16.46
C ALA A 236 -12.44 -14.95 -17.38
N LEU A 237 -11.50 -14.13 -17.85
CA LEU A 237 -10.50 -14.48 -18.85
C LEU A 237 -9.12 -14.66 -18.20
N CYS A 238 -8.34 -15.61 -18.71
CA CYS A 238 -6.92 -15.77 -18.34
C CYS A 238 -6.05 -14.61 -18.84
N SER A 239 -4.89 -14.46 -18.21
CA SER A 239 -3.89 -13.43 -18.52
C SER A 239 -3.18 -13.67 -19.85
N THR A 240 -2.98 -14.93 -20.25
CA THR A 240 -2.25 -15.31 -21.47
C THR A 240 -3.07 -15.16 -22.76
N LEU A 241 -4.35 -14.78 -22.66
CA LEU A 241 -5.25 -14.69 -23.79
C LEU A 241 -4.91 -13.52 -24.74
N ALA A 242 -4.42 -13.82 -25.95
CA ALA A 242 -4.07 -12.78 -26.92
C ALA A 242 -5.28 -12.23 -27.70
N THR A 243 -6.30 -13.06 -28.01
CA THR A 243 -7.43 -12.63 -28.85
C THR A 243 -8.77 -13.24 -28.45
N LEU A 244 -9.83 -12.44 -28.52
CA LEU A 244 -11.21 -12.86 -28.30
C LEU A 244 -11.93 -13.12 -29.64
N PRO A 245 -12.67 -14.24 -29.78
CA PRO A 245 -13.37 -14.57 -31.02
C PRO A 245 -14.58 -13.66 -31.23
N SER A 246 -14.89 -13.34 -32.48
CA SER A 246 -16.08 -12.53 -32.83
C SER A 246 -17.42 -13.20 -32.44
N SER A 247 -17.42 -14.51 -32.19
CA SER A 247 -18.59 -15.24 -31.71
C SER A 247 -18.94 -14.92 -30.24
N LEU A 248 -18.01 -14.38 -29.44
CA LEU A 248 -18.27 -13.91 -28.08
C LEU A 248 -19.41 -12.89 -28.05
N CYS A 249 -19.49 -12.03 -29.06
CA CYS A 249 -20.52 -11.00 -29.20
C CYS A 249 -21.95 -11.56 -29.45
N ARG A 250 -22.12 -12.89 -29.48
CA ARG A 250 -23.43 -13.56 -29.52
C ARG A 250 -24.00 -13.81 -28.12
N LEU A 251 -23.20 -13.60 -27.07
CA LEU A 251 -23.59 -13.81 -25.68
C LEU A 251 -24.36 -12.60 -25.13
N TYR A 252 -25.53 -12.30 -25.72
CA TYR A 252 -26.39 -11.16 -25.34
C TYR A 252 -26.82 -11.18 -23.86
N ASN A 253 -26.71 -12.33 -23.21
CA ASN A 253 -27.03 -12.58 -21.82
C ASN A 253 -25.88 -12.27 -20.84
N LEU A 254 -24.65 -12.03 -21.34
CA LEU A 254 -23.48 -11.79 -20.52
C LEU A 254 -23.65 -10.50 -19.71
N GLN A 255 -23.42 -10.58 -18.40
CA GLN A 255 -23.52 -9.49 -17.43
C GLN A 255 -22.15 -9.02 -16.93
N VAL A 256 -21.19 -9.93 -16.79
CA VAL A 256 -19.83 -9.62 -16.33
C VAL A 256 -18.81 -10.20 -17.30
N LEU A 257 -17.91 -9.33 -17.77
CA LEU A 257 -16.69 -9.73 -18.46
C LEU A 257 -15.49 -9.23 -17.67
N ASN A 258 -14.79 -10.16 -17.02
CA ASN A 258 -13.66 -9.88 -16.16
C ASN A 258 -12.36 -10.29 -16.87
N THR A 259 -11.37 -9.41 -16.91
CA THR A 259 -10.02 -9.76 -17.38
C THR A 259 -9.11 -9.92 -16.17
N SER A 260 -8.24 -10.94 -16.17
CA SER A 260 -7.28 -11.17 -15.09
C SER A 260 -6.58 -9.86 -14.69
N LYS A 261 -6.63 -9.57 -13.39
CA LYS A 261 -6.14 -8.36 -12.71
C LYS A 261 -4.98 -7.68 -13.48
N TRP A 262 -5.32 -6.61 -14.21
CA TRP A 262 -4.43 -5.55 -14.74
C TRP A 262 -3.51 -5.83 -15.95
N CYS A 263 -3.43 -7.05 -16.48
CA CYS A 263 -2.38 -7.39 -17.48
C CYS A 263 -2.86 -7.89 -18.85
N TRP A 264 -4.17 -7.87 -19.14
CA TRP A 264 -4.64 -8.33 -20.46
C TRP A 264 -4.16 -7.39 -21.58
N SER A 265 -3.39 -7.93 -22.53
CA SER A 265 -2.81 -7.20 -23.67
C SER A 265 -3.50 -7.50 -25.02
N GLY A 266 -4.58 -8.29 -24.99
CA GLY A 266 -5.28 -8.75 -26.18
C GLY A 266 -6.15 -7.71 -26.87
N ARG A 267 -6.93 -8.11 -27.90
CA ARG A 267 -7.85 -7.20 -28.62
C ARG A 267 -9.30 -7.61 -28.51
N PHE A 268 -10.19 -6.62 -28.36
CA PHE A 268 -11.63 -6.84 -28.43
C PHE A 268 -12.12 -7.08 -29.87
N PRO A 269 -13.16 -7.92 -30.05
CA PRO A 269 -13.83 -8.07 -31.34
C PRO A 269 -14.65 -6.81 -31.69
N GLN A 270 -14.87 -6.55 -32.99
CA GLN A 270 -15.55 -5.33 -33.46
C GLN A 270 -17.01 -5.17 -32.98
N ASN A 271 -17.69 -6.25 -32.58
CA ASN A 271 -19.12 -6.26 -32.27
C ASN A 271 -19.43 -6.29 -30.76
N MET A 272 -18.52 -5.81 -29.90
CA MET A 272 -18.72 -5.80 -28.44
C MET A 272 -20.00 -5.09 -28.00
N ASN A 273 -20.46 -4.11 -28.79
CA ASN A 273 -21.71 -3.38 -28.59
C ASN A 273 -23.00 -4.22 -28.68
N LYS A 274 -22.93 -5.52 -28.96
CA LYS A 274 -24.08 -6.44 -28.96
C LYS A 274 -24.38 -7.05 -27.58
N LEU A 275 -23.49 -6.90 -26.61
CA LEU A 275 -23.64 -7.45 -25.27
C LEU A 275 -24.53 -6.57 -24.39
N CYS A 276 -25.78 -6.33 -24.80
CA CYS A 276 -26.66 -5.30 -24.21
C CYS A 276 -26.92 -5.45 -22.69
N ASN A 277 -26.87 -6.67 -22.15
CA ASN A 277 -27.06 -6.94 -20.71
C ASN A 277 -25.75 -6.83 -19.90
N LEU A 278 -24.64 -6.42 -20.52
CA LEU A 278 -23.36 -6.30 -19.83
C LEU A 278 -23.43 -5.16 -18.81
N ARG A 279 -23.15 -5.48 -17.54
CA ARG A 279 -23.16 -4.58 -16.39
C ARG A 279 -21.75 -4.19 -15.98
N HIS A 280 -20.83 -5.15 -15.99
CA HIS A 280 -19.46 -4.96 -15.52
C HIS A 280 -18.47 -5.38 -16.60
N LEU A 281 -17.62 -4.44 -17.01
CA LEU A 281 -16.54 -4.65 -17.96
C LEU A 281 -15.22 -4.24 -17.30
N ASN A 282 -14.56 -5.19 -16.65
CA ASN A 282 -13.37 -4.94 -15.87
C ASN A 282 -12.12 -5.06 -16.75
N VAL A 283 -11.85 -4.00 -17.53
CA VAL A 283 -10.69 -3.89 -18.43
C VAL A 283 -10.09 -2.49 -18.34
N THR A 284 -8.84 -2.33 -18.78
CA THR A 284 -8.20 -1.01 -18.82
C THR A 284 -8.90 -0.08 -19.81
N SER A 285 -8.88 1.22 -19.53
CA SER A 285 -9.61 2.23 -20.31
C SER A 285 -9.22 2.31 -21.78
N GLY A 286 -7.97 1.96 -22.10
CA GLY A 286 -7.48 1.85 -23.48
C GLY A 286 -8.32 0.90 -24.34
N PHE A 287 -8.83 -0.20 -23.79
CA PHE A 287 -9.66 -1.15 -24.53
C PHE A 287 -11.11 -0.69 -24.66
N ILE A 288 -11.65 -0.06 -23.62
CA ILE A 288 -13.00 0.53 -23.65
C ILE A 288 -13.11 1.56 -24.77
N SER A 289 -12.06 2.38 -24.96
CA SER A 289 -12.01 3.41 -26.01
C SER A 289 -12.15 2.86 -27.45
N GLN A 290 -11.89 1.56 -27.65
CA GLN A 290 -11.98 0.88 -28.94
C GLN A 290 -13.39 0.38 -29.27
N ILE A 291 -14.30 0.31 -28.30
CA ILE A 291 -15.66 -0.21 -28.50
C ILE A 291 -16.52 0.83 -29.23
N ALA A 292 -16.80 0.56 -30.51
CA ALA A 292 -17.69 1.40 -31.30
C ALA A 292 -19.16 1.17 -30.93
N ALA A 293 -19.90 2.26 -30.81
CA ALA A 293 -21.29 2.35 -30.39
C ALA A 293 -21.56 1.71 -29.01
N ILE A 294 -20.71 2.05 -28.03
CA ILE A 294 -20.82 1.57 -26.65
C ILE A 294 -22.16 1.92 -26.00
N GLY A 295 -22.88 2.93 -26.52
CA GLY A 295 -24.19 3.35 -26.03
C GLY A 295 -25.28 2.29 -26.09
N ARG A 296 -25.05 1.20 -26.86
CA ARG A 296 -25.93 0.03 -26.88
C ARG A 296 -25.84 -0.84 -25.62
N LEU A 297 -24.79 -0.66 -24.80
CA LEU A 297 -24.58 -1.35 -23.54
C LEU A 297 -25.28 -0.59 -22.40
N THR A 298 -26.61 -0.46 -22.48
CA THR A 298 -27.40 0.41 -21.59
C THR A 298 -27.41 -0.06 -20.13
N SER A 299 -27.17 -1.36 -19.89
CA SER A 299 -27.08 -1.94 -18.53
C SER A 299 -25.71 -1.77 -17.86
N LEU A 300 -24.74 -1.14 -18.55
CA LEU A 300 -23.38 -1.00 -18.05
C LEU A 300 -23.37 -0.08 -16.82
N GLN A 301 -22.77 -0.54 -15.73
CA GLN A 301 -22.62 0.17 -14.48
C GLN A 301 -21.24 0.79 -14.31
N GLY A 302 -20.20 0.08 -14.76
CA GLY A 302 -18.82 0.54 -14.70
C GLY A 302 -18.34 1.09 -16.05
N LEU A 303 -18.05 2.39 -16.11
CA LEU A 303 -17.34 3.02 -17.22
C LEU A 303 -16.43 4.10 -16.66
N ALA A 304 -15.24 3.69 -16.20
CA ALA A 304 -14.30 4.64 -15.61
C ALA A 304 -13.93 5.75 -16.61
N GLU A 305 -13.82 5.44 -17.90
CA GLU A 305 -13.28 6.37 -18.90
C GLU A 305 -13.92 6.19 -20.28
N PHE A 306 -14.36 7.30 -20.88
CA PHE A 306 -14.96 7.38 -22.21
C PHE A 306 -14.23 8.44 -23.06
N HIS A 307 -13.78 8.06 -24.26
CA HIS A 307 -13.04 8.95 -25.17
C HIS A 307 -13.93 9.37 -26.34
N VAL A 308 -14.20 10.67 -26.44
CA VAL A 308 -14.93 11.21 -27.60
C VAL A 308 -14.01 11.26 -28.81
N GLN A 309 -14.45 10.68 -29.94
CA GLN A 309 -13.71 10.73 -31.20
C GLN A 309 -14.62 11.23 -32.34
N ARG A 310 -14.01 11.76 -33.41
CA ARG A 310 -14.71 12.18 -34.63
C ARG A 310 -15.20 11.01 -35.51
N LYS A 311 -15.14 9.78 -35.00
CA LYS A 311 -15.55 8.55 -35.69
C LYS A 311 -16.99 8.19 -35.33
N LYS A 312 -17.71 7.60 -36.28
CA LYS A 312 -19.06 7.05 -36.02
C LYS A 312 -18.97 5.99 -34.90
N GLY A 313 -19.91 6.02 -33.94
CA GLY A 313 -19.92 5.11 -32.80
C GLY A 313 -19.05 5.53 -31.61
N HIS A 314 -18.32 6.65 -31.69
CA HIS A 314 -17.46 7.14 -30.60
C HIS A 314 -17.79 8.59 -30.22
N LYS A 315 -18.95 9.06 -30.64
CA LYS A 315 -19.43 10.40 -30.32
C LYS A 315 -20.04 10.43 -28.93
N ILE A 316 -20.20 11.62 -28.36
CA ILE A 316 -20.74 11.75 -27.00
C ILE A 316 -22.21 11.31 -26.87
N VAL A 317 -22.97 11.33 -27.96
CA VAL A 317 -24.35 10.78 -28.04
C VAL A 317 -24.44 9.31 -27.63
N GLU A 318 -23.34 8.55 -27.69
CA GLU A 318 -23.33 7.16 -27.22
C GLU A 318 -23.66 7.08 -25.71
N LEU A 319 -23.43 8.13 -24.92
CA LEU A 319 -23.78 8.13 -23.50
C LEU A 319 -25.29 8.30 -23.26
N LYS A 320 -26.09 8.67 -24.26
CA LYS A 320 -27.49 9.11 -24.12
C LYS A 320 -28.36 8.18 -23.26
N ASP A 321 -28.31 6.87 -23.52
CA ASP A 321 -29.20 5.89 -22.89
C ASP A 321 -28.49 5.02 -21.82
N MET A 322 -27.22 5.35 -21.49
CA MET A 322 -26.43 4.66 -20.47
C MET A 322 -26.71 5.25 -19.08
N ASN A 323 -27.87 4.96 -18.50
CA ASN A 323 -28.31 5.56 -17.22
C ASN A 323 -27.90 4.75 -15.97
N GLU A 324 -27.47 3.49 -16.17
CA GLU A 324 -27.01 2.61 -15.10
C GLU A 324 -25.56 2.90 -14.64
N LEU A 325 -24.85 3.77 -15.37
CA LEU A 325 -23.49 4.19 -15.05
C LEU A 325 -23.40 4.77 -13.64
N ARG A 326 -22.41 4.32 -12.86
CA ARG A 326 -22.27 4.67 -11.45
C ARG A 326 -20.84 4.97 -11.05
N GLU A 327 -20.71 5.47 -9.82
CA GLU A 327 -19.43 5.85 -9.19
C GLU A 327 -18.75 6.98 -9.95
N SER A 328 -17.81 6.67 -10.84
CA SER A 328 -16.98 7.65 -11.54
C SER A 328 -17.07 7.51 -13.05
N LEU A 329 -17.25 8.64 -13.74
CA LEU A 329 -17.20 8.74 -15.20
C LEU A 329 -16.19 9.82 -15.61
N GLU A 330 -15.16 9.43 -16.36
CA GLU A 330 -14.26 10.37 -17.03
C GLU A 330 -14.59 10.49 -18.51
N ILE A 331 -14.87 11.70 -19.00
CA ILE A 331 -15.11 11.99 -20.42
C ILE A 331 -13.93 12.79 -20.95
N LYS A 332 -13.14 12.18 -21.84
CA LYS A 332 -11.94 12.78 -22.44
C LYS A 332 -12.15 13.16 -23.90
N ASN A 333 -11.28 14.04 -24.39
CA ASN A 333 -11.24 14.53 -25.76
C ASN A 333 -12.50 15.32 -26.16
N LEU A 334 -13.05 16.10 -25.22
CA LEU A 334 -14.26 16.89 -25.43
C LEU A 334 -14.14 17.96 -26.52
N GLU A 335 -12.93 18.30 -26.99
CA GLU A 335 -12.68 19.11 -28.18
C GLU A 335 -13.25 18.51 -29.49
N ASN A 336 -13.67 17.24 -29.45
CA ASN A 336 -14.30 16.57 -30.59
C ASN A 336 -15.82 16.76 -30.67
N VAL A 337 -16.45 17.33 -29.63
CA VAL A 337 -17.88 17.67 -29.63
C VAL A 337 -18.09 18.98 -30.38
N LYS A 338 -19.07 19.02 -31.30
CA LYS A 338 -19.20 20.13 -32.27
C LYS A 338 -20.09 21.27 -31.81
N SER A 339 -21.04 21.02 -30.91
CA SER A 339 -22.07 22.01 -30.54
C SER A 339 -22.70 21.70 -29.18
N LYS A 340 -23.41 22.68 -28.63
CA LYS A 340 -24.27 22.49 -27.45
C LYS A 340 -25.29 21.37 -27.65
N ALA A 341 -25.91 21.28 -28.83
CA ALA A 341 -26.93 20.27 -29.12
C ALA A 341 -26.38 18.85 -29.02
N GLU A 342 -25.19 18.59 -29.57
CA GLU A 342 -24.50 17.29 -29.46
C GLU A 342 -24.12 16.97 -28.00
N ALA A 343 -23.69 17.96 -27.23
CA ALA A 343 -23.36 17.79 -25.81
C ALA A 343 -24.60 17.41 -24.97
N VAL A 344 -25.73 18.07 -25.19
CA VAL A 344 -27.00 17.80 -24.49
C VAL A 344 -27.50 16.37 -24.72
N GLU A 345 -27.18 15.77 -25.88
CA GLU A 345 -27.55 14.37 -26.18
C GLU A 345 -26.90 13.37 -25.22
N ALA A 346 -25.81 13.71 -24.54
CA ALA A 346 -25.18 12.86 -23.53
C ALA A 346 -26.06 12.63 -22.29
N LYS A 347 -27.02 13.54 -22.04
CA LYS A 347 -27.98 13.49 -20.92
C LYS A 347 -27.34 13.18 -19.56
N LEU A 348 -26.24 13.85 -19.24
CA LEU A 348 -25.52 13.63 -17.97
C LEU A 348 -26.39 13.94 -16.75
N ASN A 349 -27.33 14.87 -16.88
CA ASN A 349 -28.35 15.20 -15.88
C ASN A 349 -29.37 14.08 -15.60
N GLN A 350 -29.38 12.98 -16.37
CA GLN A 350 -30.23 11.81 -16.11
C GLN A 350 -29.45 10.66 -15.45
N LYS A 351 -28.14 10.82 -15.24
CA LYS A 351 -27.26 9.77 -14.70
C LYS A 351 -27.14 9.87 -13.18
N GLN A 352 -28.23 9.54 -12.50
CA GLN A 352 -28.40 9.70 -11.06
C GLN A 352 -27.40 8.93 -10.18
N HIS A 353 -26.75 7.89 -10.72
CA HIS A 353 -25.84 7.04 -9.96
C HIS A 353 -24.37 7.46 -10.05
N ILE A 354 -24.04 8.47 -10.87
CA ILE A 354 -22.69 9.00 -10.99
C ILE A 354 -22.42 9.96 -9.81
N ARG A 355 -21.39 9.64 -9.02
CA ARG A 355 -20.95 10.45 -7.87
C ARG A 355 -19.74 11.32 -8.21
N SER A 356 -18.91 10.90 -9.16
CA SER A 356 -17.72 11.61 -9.61
C SER A 356 -17.72 11.77 -11.13
N LEU A 357 -17.59 13.01 -11.61
CA LEU A 357 -17.57 13.32 -13.04
C LEU A 357 -16.32 14.12 -13.37
N ARG A 358 -15.55 13.64 -14.33
CA ARG A 358 -14.41 14.36 -14.91
C ARG A 358 -14.66 14.69 -16.37
N LEU A 359 -14.56 15.97 -16.71
CA LEU A 359 -14.66 16.49 -18.07
C LEU A 359 -13.28 17.01 -18.51
N GLU A 360 -12.67 16.37 -19.49
CA GLU A 360 -11.31 16.68 -19.96
C GLU A 360 -11.24 16.98 -21.46
N TRP A 361 -10.58 18.09 -21.78
CA TRP A 361 -10.18 18.45 -23.14
C TRP A 361 -8.72 18.06 -23.41
N GLY A 362 -8.40 17.75 -24.67
CA GLY A 362 -7.06 17.47 -25.14
C GLY A 362 -6.13 18.68 -25.04
N SER A 363 -4.83 18.48 -25.17
CA SER A 363 -3.82 19.55 -24.98
C SER A 363 -3.66 20.51 -26.16
N SER A 364 -4.30 20.24 -27.30
CA SER A 364 -4.13 20.99 -28.55
C SER A 364 -5.08 22.18 -28.65
N MET A 365 -4.52 23.39 -28.52
CA MET A 365 -5.26 24.67 -28.65
C MET A 365 -5.76 24.96 -30.07
N LYS A 366 -5.31 24.23 -31.11
CA LYS A 366 -5.55 24.58 -32.52
C LYS A 366 -7.00 24.38 -33.00
N VAL A 367 -7.91 23.85 -32.16
CA VAL A 367 -9.14 23.19 -32.67
C VAL A 367 -10.45 23.63 -31.99
N VAL A 368 -10.43 24.38 -30.88
CA VAL A 368 -11.68 24.61 -30.11
C VAL A 368 -12.34 25.92 -30.51
N ARG A 369 -13.42 25.87 -31.31
CA ARG A 369 -14.26 27.05 -31.64
C ARG A 369 -15.49 27.21 -30.73
N ASN A 370 -15.91 26.16 -30.00
CA ASN A 370 -17.22 26.11 -29.30
C ASN A 370 -17.15 25.55 -27.85
N GLY A 371 -16.07 25.81 -27.11
CA GLY A 371 -15.88 25.25 -25.76
C GLY A 371 -17.00 25.62 -24.78
N ASP A 372 -17.40 26.89 -24.76
CA ASP A 372 -18.49 27.44 -23.94
C ASP A 372 -19.81 26.71 -24.16
N GLU A 373 -20.21 26.56 -25.42
CA GLU A 373 -21.43 25.83 -25.79
C GLU A 373 -21.42 24.36 -25.36
N VAL A 374 -20.28 23.69 -25.48
CA VAL A 374 -20.16 22.26 -25.13
C VAL A 374 -20.28 22.06 -23.62
N LEU A 375 -19.51 22.81 -22.81
CA LEU A 375 -19.57 22.67 -21.36
C LEU A 375 -20.97 23.05 -20.82
N GLU A 376 -21.60 24.07 -21.41
CA GLU A 376 -22.98 24.45 -21.08
C GLU A 376 -23.99 23.31 -21.35
N GLY A 377 -23.78 22.52 -22.40
CA GLY A 377 -24.62 21.35 -22.72
C GLY A 377 -24.37 20.12 -21.83
N LEU A 378 -23.23 20.06 -21.12
CA LEU A 378 -22.83 18.93 -20.27
C LEU A 378 -23.28 19.09 -18.81
N LYS A 379 -24.51 19.55 -18.61
CA LYS A 379 -25.09 19.71 -17.27
C LYS A 379 -25.14 18.34 -16.55
N PRO A 380 -24.46 18.17 -15.41
CA PRO A 380 -24.46 16.91 -14.67
C PRO A 380 -25.71 16.73 -13.81
N HIS A 381 -25.84 15.54 -13.23
CA HIS A 381 -26.91 15.24 -12.28
C HIS A 381 -26.67 15.99 -10.95
N PRO A 382 -27.72 16.50 -10.28
CA PRO A 382 -27.61 17.22 -9.01
C PRO A 382 -26.91 16.44 -7.88
N ASP A 383 -27.08 15.12 -7.83
CA ASP A 383 -26.50 14.25 -6.79
C ASP A 383 -24.99 13.98 -6.90
N LEU A 384 -24.32 14.69 -7.81
CA LEU A 384 -22.88 14.61 -7.99
C LEU A 384 -22.15 15.08 -6.73
N GLU A 385 -21.17 14.30 -6.28
CA GLU A 385 -20.33 14.59 -5.12
C GLU A 385 -18.99 15.22 -5.51
N ARG A 386 -18.49 14.91 -6.72
CA ARG A 386 -17.22 15.43 -7.23
C ARG A 386 -17.29 15.85 -8.70
N LEU A 387 -16.78 17.04 -9.00
CA LEU A 387 -16.67 17.59 -10.34
C LEU A 387 -15.23 18.01 -10.66
N ASP A 388 -14.65 17.39 -11.69
CA ASP A 388 -13.34 17.76 -12.23
C ASP A 388 -13.50 18.36 -13.64
N ILE A 389 -13.07 19.60 -13.86
CA ILE A 389 -13.01 20.26 -15.18
C ILE A 389 -11.54 20.51 -15.53
N ILE A 390 -11.07 19.87 -16.62
CA ILE A 390 -9.65 19.81 -16.97
C ILE A 390 -9.41 20.29 -18.40
N ARG A 391 -8.44 21.20 -18.55
CA ARG A 391 -7.96 21.78 -19.82
C ARG A 391 -9.06 22.46 -20.64
N TYR A 392 -10.08 22.97 -19.98
CA TYR A 392 -11.16 23.69 -20.63
C TYR A 392 -10.65 24.99 -21.31
N TYR A 393 -11.11 25.23 -22.55
CA TYR A 393 -10.63 26.34 -23.38
C TYR A 393 -11.66 27.45 -23.64
N GLY A 394 -12.86 27.35 -23.08
CA GLY A 394 -13.82 28.47 -23.11
C GLY A 394 -13.40 29.59 -22.16
N ILE A 395 -14.04 30.73 -22.31
CA ILE A 395 -13.73 31.97 -21.57
C ILE A 395 -14.59 32.13 -20.32
N ASN A 396 -15.76 31.48 -20.26
CA ASN A 396 -16.73 31.64 -19.17
C ASN A 396 -16.99 30.32 -18.45
N SER A 397 -17.44 30.40 -17.19
CA SER A 397 -18.07 29.29 -16.50
C SER A 397 -19.44 28.96 -17.11
N PRO A 398 -19.90 27.70 -16.99
CA PRO A 398 -21.24 27.34 -17.42
C PRO A 398 -22.28 27.82 -16.42
N SER A 399 -23.47 28.20 -16.92
CA SER A 399 -24.54 28.77 -16.10
C SER A 399 -25.02 27.82 -15.01
N TRP A 400 -24.98 26.51 -15.28
CA TRP A 400 -25.40 25.48 -14.32
C TRP A 400 -24.46 25.33 -13.12
N LEU A 401 -23.22 25.82 -13.19
CA LEU A 401 -22.29 25.88 -12.04
C LEU A 401 -22.51 27.13 -11.18
N GLU A 402 -23.16 28.15 -11.75
CA GLU A 402 -23.49 29.42 -11.11
C GLU A 402 -24.85 29.40 -10.40
N THR A 403 -25.68 28.38 -10.65
CA THR A 403 -26.96 28.17 -9.97
C THR A 403 -26.82 27.36 -8.68
N ASN A 404 -27.78 27.49 -7.74
CA ASN A 404 -27.82 26.73 -6.47
C ASN A 404 -27.76 25.20 -6.70
N TRP A 405 -26.57 24.64 -6.52
CA TRP A 405 -26.37 23.19 -6.51
C TRP A 405 -26.96 22.58 -5.22
N PRO A 406 -27.62 21.42 -5.27
CA PRO A 406 -28.07 20.75 -4.05
C PRO A 406 -26.91 20.35 -3.13
N PHE A 407 -27.23 20.00 -1.88
CA PHE A 407 -26.30 19.74 -0.77
C PHE A 407 -25.31 18.55 -0.94
N ASN A 408 -25.08 18.06 -2.15
CA ASN A 408 -24.28 16.85 -2.40
C ASN A 408 -22.86 17.11 -2.93
N LEU A 409 -22.59 18.25 -3.58
CA LEU A 409 -21.27 18.52 -4.18
C LEU A 409 -20.23 18.85 -3.12
N LYS A 410 -19.31 17.92 -2.87
CA LYS A 410 -18.27 17.99 -1.84
C LYS A 410 -16.91 18.39 -2.38
N SER A 411 -16.63 18.10 -3.65
CA SER A 411 -15.31 18.31 -4.25
C SER A 411 -15.39 18.94 -5.64
N VAL A 412 -14.65 20.03 -5.85
CA VAL A 412 -14.52 20.68 -7.15
C VAL A 412 -13.05 20.86 -7.49
N ILE A 413 -12.65 20.38 -8.68
CA ILE A 413 -11.30 20.54 -9.22
C ILE A 413 -11.36 21.22 -10.57
N LEU A 414 -10.73 22.38 -10.67
CA LEU A 414 -10.56 23.14 -11.91
C LEU A 414 -9.07 23.13 -12.25
N THR A 415 -8.69 22.60 -13.41
CA THR A 415 -7.28 22.49 -13.79
C THR A 415 -7.05 22.90 -15.23
N ASN A 416 -6.11 23.82 -15.46
CA ASN A 416 -5.72 24.31 -16.79
C ASN A 416 -6.87 24.95 -17.59
N CYS A 417 -7.86 25.57 -16.94
CA CYS A 417 -8.90 26.38 -17.58
C CYS A 417 -8.32 27.78 -17.92
N LYS A 418 -7.40 27.82 -18.89
CA LYS A 418 -6.46 28.94 -19.09
C LYS A 418 -7.13 30.27 -19.44
N PHE A 419 -8.30 30.23 -20.07
CA PHE A 419 -8.97 31.41 -20.62
C PHE A 419 -10.11 31.95 -19.73
N TRP A 420 -10.41 31.29 -18.61
CA TRP A 420 -11.37 31.82 -17.62
C TRP A 420 -10.87 33.14 -17.04
N VAL A 421 -11.68 34.18 -17.24
CA VAL A 421 -11.37 35.55 -16.79
C VAL A 421 -11.78 35.74 -15.32
N SER A 422 -12.92 35.18 -14.92
CA SER A 422 -13.44 35.16 -13.55
C SER A 422 -13.66 33.73 -13.06
N LEU A 423 -13.68 33.55 -11.74
CA LEU A 423 -14.03 32.28 -11.10
C LEU A 423 -15.55 32.23 -10.83
N PRO A 424 -16.20 31.07 -10.96
CA PRO A 424 -17.61 30.92 -10.64
C PRO A 424 -17.88 31.13 -9.13
N PRO A 425 -19.14 31.43 -8.73
CA PRO A 425 -19.54 31.66 -7.35
C PRO A 425 -19.58 30.36 -6.53
N LEU A 426 -18.41 29.75 -6.30
CA LEU A 426 -18.31 28.45 -5.62
C LEU A 426 -18.57 28.52 -4.12
N GLY A 427 -18.51 29.70 -3.50
CA GLY A 427 -18.80 29.87 -2.08
C GLY A 427 -20.24 29.53 -1.73
N GLN A 428 -21.20 29.77 -2.63
CA GLN A 428 -22.61 29.45 -2.38
C GLN A 428 -22.90 27.92 -2.28
N LEU A 429 -21.92 27.06 -2.52
CA LEU A 429 -22.04 25.61 -2.43
C LEU A 429 -21.97 25.14 -0.97
N PRO A 430 -23.09 24.67 -0.38
CA PRO A 430 -23.20 24.50 1.08
C PRO A 430 -22.39 23.33 1.64
N SER A 431 -22.09 22.32 0.82
CA SER A 431 -21.42 21.07 1.25
C SER A 431 -20.00 20.93 0.70
N LEU A 432 -19.46 21.96 0.07
CA LEU A 432 -18.14 21.91 -0.56
C LEU A 432 -17.06 21.82 0.52
N ARG A 433 -16.29 20.73 0.53
CA ARG A 433 -15.19 20.44 1.46
C ARG A 433 -13.82 20.57 0.83
N PHE A 434 -13.70 20.25 -0.46
CA PHE A 434 -12.43 20.25 -1.18
C PHE A 434 -12.53 21.10 -2.44
N LEU A 435 -11.70 22.15 -2.52
CA LEU A 435 -11.60 23.01 -3.69
C LEU A 435 -10.16 23.12 -4.17
N LYS A 436 -9.92 22.71 -5.41
CA LYS A 436 -8.62 22.89 -6.09
C LYS A 436 -8.79 23.65 -7.38
N ILE A 437 -8.10 24.78 -7.49
CA ILE A 437 -8.07 25.63 -8.67
C ILE A 437 -6.63 25.74 -9.13
N SER A 438 -6.33 25.27 -10.34
CA SER A 438 -4.97 25.28 -10.85
C SER A 438 -4.84 25.62 -12.33
N GLY A 439 -3.77 26.32 -12.71
CA GLY A 439 -3.46 26.59 -14.12
C GLY A 439 -4.38 27.64 -14.77
N MET A 440 -4.97 28.53 -13.97
CA MET A 440 -5.86 29.60 -14.40
C MET A 440 -5.03 30.81 -14.84
N LYS A 441 -4.79 30.97 -16.14
CA LYS A 441 -3.88 32.02 -16.65
C LYS A 441 -4.56 33.38 -16.80
N ALA A 442 -5.81 33.44 -17.21
CA ALA A 442 -6.51 34.71 -17.47
C ALA A 442 -7.07 35.37 -16.20
N VAL A 443 -7.22 34.64 -15.10
CA VAL A 443 -7.67 35.18 -13.81
C VAL A 443 -6.63 36.14 -13.25
N LYS A 444 -7.01 37.42 -13.15
CA LYS A 444 -6.17 38.50 -12.59
C LYS A 444 -6.51 38.84 -11.14
N GLN A 445 -7.77 38.66 -10.75
CA GLN A 445 -8.24 38.95 -9.41
C GLN A 445 -9.29 37.92 -8.97
N ILE A 446 -9.38 37.67 -7.68
CA ILE A 446 -10.50 36.96 -7.05
C ILE A 446 -11.30 37.99 -6.25
N SER A 447 -12.56 38.16 -6.60
CA SER A 447 -13.47 39.19 -6.07
C SER A 447 -14.65 38.56 -5.32
N SER A 448 -15.53 39.40 -4.77
CA SER A 448 -16.68 38.97 -3.96
C SER A 448 -17.59 37.94 -4.62
N GLU A 449 -17.70 37.97 -5.96
CA GLU A 449 -18.45 37.03 -6.78
C GLU A 449 -18.06 35.56 -6.52
N PHE A 450 -16.80 35.28 -6.21
CA PHE A 450 -16.31 33.93 -5.92
C PHE A 450 -16.98 33.31 -4.69
N TYR A 451 -17.39 34.15 -3.73
CA TYR A 451 -17.97 33.71 -2.47
C TYR A 451 -19.47 33.43 -2.54
N GLY A 452 -20.16 33.79 -3.63
CA GLY A 452 -21.60 33.62 -3.79
C GLY A 452 -22.37 34.93 -3.98
N SER A 453 -23.68 34.80 -4.14
CA SER A 453 -24.61 35.92 -4.31
C SER A 453 -25.05 36.52 -2.97
N GLU A 454 -25.76 37.67 -3.00
CA GLU A 454 -26.05 38.51 -1.82
C GLU A 454 -26.63 37.78 -0.59
N ASN A 455 -27.34 36.65 -0.77
CA ASN A 455 -28.00 35.90 0.30
C ASN A 455 -27.17 34.75 0.91
N LEU A 456 -26.16 34.23 0.21
CA LEU A 456 -25.32 33.09 0.63
C LEU A 456 -23.87 33.39 0.25
N LYS A 457 -23.10 33.92 1.21
CA LYS A 457 -21.69 34.28 1.02
C LYS A 457 -20.77 33.44 1.90
N GLY A 458 -19.67 32.98 1.32
CA GLY A 458 -18.60 32.27 2.01
C GLY A 458 -18.73 30.75 1.93
N PHE A 459 -17.72 30.04 2.40
CA PHE A 459 -17.60 28.59 2.27
C PHE A 459 -17.84 27.88 3.62
N PRO A 460 -19.07 27.44 3.94
CA PRO A 460 -19.42 26.99 5.29
C PRO A 460 -18.70 25.70 5.72
N MET A 461 -18.47 24.76 4.79
CA MET A 461 -17.89 23.43 5.06
C MET A 461 -16.52 23.20 4.40
N LEU A 462 -15.88 24.23 3.83
CA LEU A 462 -14.65 24.04 3.08
C LEU A 462 -13.49 23.73 4.03
N GLU A 463 -12.96 22.52 3.93
CA GLU A 463 -11.86 22.01 4.75
C GLU A 463 -10.50 22.21 4.07
N PHE A 464 -10.45 22.08 2.73
CA PHE A 464 -9.22 22.18 1.93
C PHE A 464 -9.39 23.12 0.74
N LEU A 465 -8.50 24.12 0.63
CA LEU A 465 -8.44 25.05 -0.49
C LEU A 465 -7.03 25.09 -1.09
N ARG A 466 -6.92 24.83 -2.40
CA ARG A 466 -5.65 24.96 -3.15
C ARG A 466 -5.78 25.87 -4.36
N LEU A 467 -4.97 26.92 -4.39
CA LEU A 467 -4.73 27.79 -5.54
C LEU A 467 -3.32 27.51 -6.09
N GLU A 468 -3.20 27.02 -7.33
CA GLU A 468 -1.90 26.66 -7.88
C GLU A 468 -1.67 27.14 -9.32
N ARG A 469 -0.48 27.65 -9.66
CA ARG A 469 -0.11 28.02 -11.04
C ARG A 469 -1.09 29.03 -11.64
N MET A 470 -1.31 30.13 -10.93
CA MET A 470 -2.12 31.28 -11.38
C MET A 470 -1.19 32.48 -11.64
N PRO A 471 -0.45 32.52 -12.77
CA PRO A 471 0.69 33.41 -12.97
C PRO A 471 0.34 34.90 -13.14
N HIS A 472 -0.93 35.22 -13.41
CA HIS A 472 -1.41 36.59 -13.58
C HIS A 472 -2.30 37.07 -12.45
N LEU A 473 -2.54 36.23 -11.44
CA LEU A 473 -3.33 36.59 -10.26
C LEU A 473 -2.53 37.61 -9.43
N LEU A 474 -3.11 38.81 -9.25
CA LEU A 474 -2.54 39.93 -8.51
C LEU A 474 -3.15 40.03 -7.11
N GLU A 475 -4.48 39.97 -7.03
CA GLU A 475 -5.23 40.29 -5.80
C GLU A 475 -6.30 39.23 -5.52
N TRP A 476 -6.40 38.82 -4.25
CA TRP A 476 -7.49 38.02 -3.73
C TRP A 476 -8.18 38.81 -2.60
N HIS A 477 -9.34 39.37 -2.89
CA HIS A 477 -10.06 40.28 -2.01
C HIS A 477 -10.98 39.53 -1.04
N GLY A 478 -11.00 39.95 0.23
CA GLY A 478 -11.96 39.48 1.23
C GLY A 478 -13.22 40.35 1.31
N VAL A 479 -14.19 39.90 2.11
CA VAL A 479 -15.37 40.67 2.51
C VAL A 479 -15.30 40.82 4.02
N GLU A 480 -15.32 42.05 4.53
CA GLU A 480 -15.08 42.35 5.96
C GLU A 480 -16.23 41.93 6.89
N GLU A 481 -17.41 41.66 6.35
CA GLU A 481 -18.65 41.51 7.13
C GLU A 481 -18.79 40.13 7.83
N TYR A 482 -18.16 39.05 7.33
CA TYR A 482 -18.36 37.67 7.83
C TYR A 482 -17.13 36.78 7.62
N PRO A 483 -16.90 35.74 8.46
CA PRO A 483 -15.84 34.76 8.24
C PRO A 483 -16.11 33.94 6.98
N LEU A 484 -15.31 34.16 5.93
CA LEU A 484 -15.47 33.51 4.63
C LEU A 484 -15.14 32.01 4.64
N PHE A 485 -14.36 31.55 5.61
CA PHE A 485 -13.78 30.19 5.67
C PHE A 485 -13.83 29.59 7.08
N PRO A 486 -15.01 29.39 7.69
CA PRO A 486 -15.13 28.98 9.10
C PRO A 486 -14.61 27.57 9.41
N SER A 487 -14.53 26.66 8.43
CA SER A 487 -14.12 25.26 8.62
C SER A 487 -12.79 24.89 7.95
N LEU A 488 -12.04 25.90 7.47
CA LEU A 488 -10.82 25.67 6.68
C LEU A 488 -9.71 25.11 7.56
N ARG A 489 -9.21 23.94 7.18
CA ARG A 489 -8.11 23.24 7.87
C ARG A 489 -6.80 23.38 7.13
N ASP A 490 -6.84 23.39 5.80
CA ASP A 490 -5.65 23.42 4.97
C ASP A 490 -5.80 24.41 3.80
N LEU A 491 -4.87 25.36 3.72
CA LEU A 491 -4.75 26.32 2.62
C LEU A 491 -3.41 26.16 1.91
N GLU A 492 -3.46 25.88 0.60
CA GLU A 492 -2.27 25.82 -0.26
C GLU A 492 -2.31 26.88 -1.36
N ILE A 493 -1.30 27.76 -1.40
CA ILE A 493 -1.10 28.73 -2.49
C ILE A 493 0.27 28.45 -3.12
N LYS A 494 0.29 27.97 -4.35
CA LYS A 494 1.54 27.48 -4.98
C LYS A 494 1.74 28.09 -6.38
N ARG A 495 2.93 28.61 -6.70
CA ARG A 495 3.27 29.13 -8.04
C ARG A 495 2.32 30.25 -8.51
N CYS A 496 2.01 31.18 -7.61
CA CYS A 496 1.16 32.36 -7.85
C CYS A 496 2.01 33.64 -7.76
N GLN A 497 3.03 33.74 -8.62
CA GLN A 497 4.17 34.65 -8.47
C GLN A 497 3.85 36.16 -8.46
N LYS A 498 2.66 36.56 -8.92
CA LYS A 498 2.23 37.96 -8.95
C LYS A 498 1.26 38.33 -7.83
N LEU A 499 0.84 37.37 -7.02
CA LEU A 499 -0.12 37.60 -5.96
C LEU A 499 0.52 38.45 -4.85
N ILE A 500 -0.09 39.61 -4.57
CA ILE A 500 0.37 40.58 -3.57
C ILE A 500 -0.63 40.80 -2.43
N GLN A 501 -1.86 40.28 -2.54
CA GLN A 501 -2.91 40.49 -1.55
C GLN A 501 -3.78 39.25 -1.36
N ILE A 502 -4.09 38.88 -0.11
CA ILE A 502 -5.01 37.79 0.25
C ILE A 502 -6.09 38.26 1.24
N PRO A 503 -7.26 37.59 1.34
CA PRO A 503 -8.28 37.92 2.33
C PRO A 503 -7.82 37.54 3.73
N THR A 504 -8.48 38.11 4.75
CA THR A 504 -8.30 37.67 6.14
C THR A 504 -8.71 36.20 6.30
N LEU A 505 -7.83 35.40 6.89
CA LEU A 505 -8.03 33.95 7.06
C LEU A 505 -8.32 33.58 8.52
N ALA A 506 -8.93 32.41 8.71
CA ALA A 506 -9.15 31.85 10.04
C ALA A 506 -7.82 31.37 10.65
N THR A 507 -7.64 31.58 11.96
CA THR A 507 -6.37 31.37 12.70
C THR A 507 -5.97 29.91 12.95
N HIS A 508 -6.78 28.93 12.54
CA HIS A 508 -6.54 27.51 12.83
C HIS A 508 -6.20 26.67 11.59
N ALA A 509 -6.07 27.30 10.41
CA ALA A 509 -5.77 26.59 9.18
C ALA A 509 -4.26 26.41 8.99
N ASN A 510 -3.82 25.19 8.71
CA ASN A 510 -2.49 24.91 8.20
C ASN A 510 -2.30 25.60 6.85
N MET A 511 -1.14 26.20 6.64
CA MET A 511 -0.89 27.02 5.47
C MET A 511 0.38 26.60 4.74
N SER A 512 0.31 26.57 3.41
CA SER A 512 1.45 26.32 2.53
C SER A 512 1.48 27.32 1.39
N ILE A 513 2.38 28.30 1.47
CA ILE A 513 2.58 29.35 0.47
C ILE A 513 3.95 29.13 -0.20
N VAL A 514 3.95 28.78 -1.48
CA VAL A 514 5.16 28.37 -2.22
C VAL A 514 5.23 29.08 -3.57
N ASP A 515 6.34 29.72 -3.91
CA ASP A 515 6.57 30.42 -5.18
C ASP A 515 5.46 31.45 -5.48
N VAL A 516 5.22 32.34 -4.50
CA VAL A 516 4.20 33.40 -4.55
C VAL A 516 4.88 34.76 -4.49
N GLY A 517 4.22 35.80 -5.03
CA GLY A 517 4.69 37.19 -4.92
C GLY A 517 4.73 37.70 -3.47
N PRO A 518 5.21 38.94 -3.25
CA PRO A 518 5.23 39.55 -1.91
C PRO A 518 3.81 39.88 -1.45
N ILE A 519 3.20 38.99 -0.67
CA ILE A 519 1.86 39.21 -0.08
C ILE A 519 1.95 40.28 1.00
N ASN A 520 1.39 41.46 0.81
CA ASN A 520 1.58 42.61 1.70
C ASN A 520 0.71 42.60 2.98
N ASN A 521 -0.25 41.68 3.11
CA ASN A 521 -1.33 41.77 4.11
C ASN A 521 -1.78 40.42 4.70
N LEU A 522 -0.84 39.57 5.16
CA LEU A 522 -1.20 38.28 5.76
C LEU A 522 -1.81 38.47 7.17
N GLU A 523 -3.09 38.84 7.22
CA GLU A 523 -3.86 39.12 8.43
C GLU A 523 -4.83 37.96 8.77
N PHE A 524 -5.06 37.73 10.06
CA PHE A 524 -6.00 36.71 10.56
C PHE A 524 -7.06 37.31 11.49
N SER A 525 -8.26 36.75 11.46
CA SER A 525 -9.47 37.39 12.01
C SER A 525 -9.67 37.27 13.53
N LEU A 526 -8.85 36.51 14.26
CA LEU A 526 -9.05 36.23 15.69
C LEU A 526 -7.75 36.32 16.49
N SER A 527 -7.84 36.67 17.77
CA SER A 527 -6.75 36.44 18.73
C SER A 527 -6.56 34.93 18.91
N PRO A 528 -5.34 34.39 18.72
CA PRO A 528 -5.11 32.96 18.86
C PRO A 528 -5.41 32.49 20.28
N SER A 529 -6.24 31.45 20.42
CA SER A 529 -6.31 30.69 21.67
C SER A 529 -5.09 29.75 21.73
N PRO A 530 -4.49 29.55 22.91
CA PRO A 530 -3.33 28.66 23.06
C PRO A 530 -3.60 27.20 22.62
N ASP A 531 -4.86 26.80 22.50
CA ASP A 531 -5.27 25.46 22.05
C ASP A 531 -5.31 25.28 20.52
N ASN A 532 -5.21 26.37 19.73
CA ASN A 532 -5.35 26.32 18.27
C ASN A 532 -4.00 26.59 17.58
N LEU A 533 -3.10 25.62 17.71
CA LEU A 533 -1.80 25.66 17.03
C LEU A 533 -1.92 25.26 15.56
N PHE A 534 -1.12 25.86 14.67
CA PHE A 534 -1.14 25.54 13.23
C PHE A 534 0.25 25.52 12.57
N THR A 535 0.34 24.78 11.46
CA THR A 535 1.55 24.66 10.64
C THR A 535 1.63 25.75 9.57
N LEU A 536 2.81 26.35 9.42
CA LEU A 536 3.09 27.35 8.38
C LEU A 536 4.29 26.91 7.52
N ASN A 537 4.04 26.69 6.23
CA ASN A 537 5.06 26.40 5.22
C ASN A 537 5.19 27.57 4.25
N LEU A 538 6.38 28.17 4.18
CA LEU A 538 6.68 29.29 3.29
C LEU A 538 7.90 28.96 2.42
N CYS A 539 7.74 29.11 1.11
CA CYS A 539 8.84 29.02 0.16
C CYS A 539 8.70 30.19 -0.82
N THR A 540 9.28 31.36 -0.54
CA THR A 540 9.09 32.55 -1.39
C THR A 540 10.39 33.30 -1.64
N SER A 541 10.41 34.12 -2.69
CA SER A 541 11.58 34.87 -3.10
C SER A 541 11.86 36.14 -2.31
N THR A 542 10.95 36.55 -1.44
CA THR A 542 10.97 37.90 -0.84
C THR A 542 10.51 37.91 0.62
N ILE A 543 10.89 36.90 1.43
CA ILE A 543 10.47 36.86 2.83
C ILE A 543 11.29 37.84 3.69
N CYS A 544 10.59 38.76 4.34
CA CYS A 544 11.01 39.48 5.54
C CYS A 544 9.88 39.29 6.57
N LEU A 545 9.89 38.19 7.35
CA LEU A 545 8.72 37.76 8.14
C LEU A 545 8.18 38.88 9.06
N ASP A 546 9.03 39.78 9.54
CA ASP A 546 8.62 40.94 10.35
C ASP A 546 7.63 41.89 9.66
N ASN A 547 7.68 41.99 8.33
CA ASN A 547 6.73 42.80 7.54
C ASN A 547 5.51 41.99 7.09
N TYR A 548 5.57 40.65 7.15
CA TYR A 548 4.57 39.77 6.52
C TYR A 548 3.68 39.04 7.51
N LEU A 549 4.22 38.64 8.67
CA LEU A 549 3.46 37.97 9.72
C LEU A 549 3.23 38.93 10.86
N ASP A 550 1.97 39.09 11.24
CA ASP A 550 1.61 39.79 12.46
C ASP A 550 2.24 39.08 13.67
N ARG A 551 2.96 39.82 14.52
CA ARG A 551 3.59 39.30 15.75
C ARG A 551 2.59 38.60 16.68
N ARG A 552 1.30 38.94 16.59
CA ARG A 552 0.22 38.26 17.32
C ARG A 552 0.12 36.77 17.01
N LEU A 553 0.61 36.31 15.85
CA LEU A 553 0.52 34.92 15.38
C LEU A 553 1.63 34.03 15.90
N PHE A 554 2.74 34.60 16.36
CA PHE A 554 3.94 33.82 16.71
C PHE A 554 3.69 32.84 17.87
N GLY A 555 2.75 33.17 18.76
CA GLY A 555 2.31 32.28 19.84
C GLY A 555 1.38 31.13 19.40
N ALA A 556 0.96 31.09 18.13
CA ALA A 556 0.04 30.08 17.59
C ALA A 556 0.70 29.10 16.60
N ILE A 557 1.94 29.34 16.20
CA ILE A 557 2.64 28.50 15.22
C ILE A 557 3.40 27.41 15.96
N ASP A 558 3.07 26.14 15.70
CA ASP A 558 3.78 24.98 16.25
C ASP A 558 4.83 24.40 15.30
N VAL A 559 4.59 24.49 13.99
CA VAL A 559 5.47 24.01 12.94
C VAL A 559 5.72 25.15 11.94
N LEU A 560 6.99 25.48 11.74
CA LEU A 560 7.42 26.49 10.78
C LEU A 560 8.42 25.89 9.80
N ASN A 561 8.08 25.91 8.51
CA ASN A 561 8.95 25.43 7.45
C ASN A 561 9.24 26.60 6.49
N LEU A 562 10.50 27.02 6.41
CA LEU A 562 10.96 28.13 5.57
C LEU A 562 11.93 27.61 4.51
N ASP A 563 11.68 27.95 3.24
CA ASP A 563 12.52 27.55 2.11
C ASP A 563 12.86 28.74 1.19
N MET A 564 14.14 29.13 1.15
CA MET A 564 14.60 30.44 0.67
C MET A 564 15.38 30.37 -0.67
N ILE A 565 15.00 29.48 -1.57
CA ILE A 565 15.70 29.16 -2.84
C ILE A 565 16.04 30.39 -3.71
N TYR A 566 15.29 31.49 -3.64
CA TYR A 566 15.41 32.64 -4.55
C TYR A 566 16.19 33.85 -3.99
N LYS A 567 17.14 33.64 -3.06
CA LYS A 567 18.05 34.65 -2.47
C LYS A 567 17.38 35.75 -1.63
N ALA A 568 16.79 35.39 -0.51
CA ALA A 568 16.47 36.33 0.57
C ALA A 568 17.27 36.00 1.84
N SER A 569 17.70 37.05 2.56
CA SER A 569 18.41 36.94 3.83
C SER A 569 17.41 36.82 4.98
N VAL A 570 17.66 35.90 5.92
CA VAL A 570 16.85 35.71 7.16
C VAL A 570 17.24 36.75 8.23
N SER A 571 18.12 37.70 7.89
CA SER A 571 18.89 38.58 8.78
C SER A 571 18.09 39.51 9.72
N THR A 572 16.75 39.48 9.67
CA THR A 572 15.88 40.36 10.47
C THR A 572 14.93 39.60 11.40
N ILE A 573 14.82 38.28 11.31
CA ILE A 573 13.74 37.53 11.98
C ILE A 573 14.17 37.11 13.39
N ASP A 574 13.46 37.61 14.39
CA ASP A 574 13.56 37.15 15.77
C ASP A 574 12.82 35.81 15.95
N LEU A 575 13.47 34.70 15.60
CA LEU A 575 12.90 33.36 15.74
C LEU A 575 12.59 32.99 17.20
N GLN A 576 13.18 33.66 18.19
CA GLN A 576 12.82 33.46 19.60
C GLN A 576 11.39 33.89 19.92
N ALA A 577 10.83 34.81 19.14
CA ALA A 577 9.49 35.34 19.38
C ALA A 577 8.38 34.30 19.14
N PHE A 578 8.68 33.16 18.50
CA PHE A 578 7.76 32.04 18.30
C PHE A 578 7.65 31.15 19.55
N THR A 579 6.89 31.62 20.54
CA THR A 579 6.82 31.02 21.88
C THR A 579 6.24 29.60 21.92
N SER A 580 5.50 29.16 20.89
CA SER A 580 4.84 27.85 20.83
C SER A 580 5.49 26.87 19.84
N LEU A 581 6.59 27.28 19.19
CA LEU A 581 7.21 26.52 18.11
C LEU A 581 7.88 25.24 18.62
N ARG A 582 7.47 24.10 18.05
CA ARG A 582 7.99 22.77 18.36
C ARG A 582 8.79 22.17 17.22
N GLN A 583 8.50 22.54 15.97
CA GLN A 583 9.23 22.05 14.80
C GLN A 583 9.64 23.20 13.89
N LEU A 584 10.90 23.22 13.49
CA LEU A 584 11.46 24.22 12.59
C LEU A 584 12.24 23.53 11.48
N LYS A 585 11.88 23.82 10.23
CA LYS A 585 12.68 23.48 9.05
C LYS A 585 13.14 24.73 8.35
N LEU A 586 14.44 24.84 8.14
CA LEU A 586 15.09 25.90 7.38
C LEU A 586 15.72 25.27 6.14
N SER A 587 15.39 25.78 4.96
CA SER A 587 15.91 25.31 3.68
C SER A 587 16.43 26.46 2.84
N HIS A 588 17.61 26.31 2.24
CA HIS A 588 18.21 27.30 1.34
C HIS A 588 18.43 28.71 1.94
N CYS A 589 18.55 28.82 3.26
CA CYS A 589 18.82 30.09 3.96
C CYS A 589 20.31 30.47 3.83
N THR A 590 20.67 31.28 2.83
CA THR A 590 22.08 31.61 2.51
C THR A 590 22.76 32.61 3.48
N GLN A 591 21.96 33.36 4.25
CA GLN A 591 22.43 34.36 5.22
C GLN A 591 21.67 34.21 6.54
N LEU A 592 21.89 33.10 7.25
CA LEU A 592 21.59 32.99 8.69
C LEU A 592 22.64 33.84 9.43
N VAL A 593 22.55 35.17 9.27
CA VAL A 593 23.44 36.12 9.92
C VAL A 593 22.92 36.36 11.33
N ILE A 594 23.77 36.06 12.31
CA ILE A 594 23.60 36.49 13.71
C ILE A 594 23.57 38.02 13.68
N SER A 595 22.39 38.63 13.85
CA SER A 595 22.31 40.07 14.03
C SER A 595 22.98 40.41 15.35
N LYS A 596 24.18 41.02 15.26
CA LYS A 596 25.06 41.44 16.34
C LYS A 596 25.75 40.29 17.07
N THR A 597 27.04 40.12 16.82
CA THR A 597 27.96 39.72 17.89
C THR A 597 27.89 40.81 18.96
N PRO A 598 27.34 40.56 20.16
CA PRO A 598 27.70 41.42 21.28
C PRO A 598 29.18 41.17 21.55
N LYS A 599 29.88 42.22 21.95
CA LYS A 599 31.26 42.14 22.46
C LYS A 599 31.32 41.44 23.84
N GLU A 600 30.45 40.47 24.08
CA GLU A 600 30.25 39.79 25.37
C GLU A 600 30.44 38.28 25.19
N GLU A 601 31.14 37.68 26.13
CA GLU A 601 31.64 36.30 26.13
C GLU A 601 30.54 35.21 26.23
N THR A 602 29.27 35.56 25.98
CA THR A 602 28.11 34.67 26.16
C THR A 602 27.31 34.47 24.86
N ILE A 603 27.23 33.21 24.40
CA ILE A 603 26.45 32.81 23.21
C ILE A 603 24.96 32.81 23.57
N HIS A 604 24.18 33.74 23.02
CA HIS A 604 22.73 33.73 23.13
C HIS A 604 22.11 32.81 22.07
N SER A 605 21.09 32.03 22.45
CA SER A 605 20.31 31.21 21.51
C SER A 605 19.57 32.09 20.51
N ILE A 606 19.39 31.65 19.27
CA ILE A 606 18.58 32.37 18.27
C ILE A 606 17.21 31.70 18.09
N LEU A 607 17.05 30.48 18.60
CA LEU A 607 15.87 29.64 18.42
C LEU A 607 15.04 29.53 19.72
N PRO A 608 13.72 29.25 19.62
CA PRO A 608 12.87 29.16 20.80
C PRO A 608 13.16 27.88 21.61
N PRO A 609 13.07 27.92 22.95
CA PRO A 609 13.53 26.83 23.82
C PRO A 609 12.65 25.57 23.79
N LEU A 610 11.37 25.69 23.39
CA LEU A 610 10.42 24.57 23.31
C LEU A 610 10.60 23.72 22.04
N LEU A 611 11.59 24.04 21.21
CA LEU A 611 11.86 23.34 19.95
C LEU A 611 12.26 21.89 20.20
N ASN A 612 11.54 20.97 19.57
CA ASN A 612 11.74 19.52 19.65
C ASN A 612 12.41 18.97 18.37
N TYR A 613 12.08 19.55 17.22
CA TYR A 613 12.59 19.14 15.92
C TYR A 613 13.24 20.33 15.20
N LEU A 614 14.48 20.15 14.75
CA LEU A 614 15.20 21.13 13.94
C LEU A 614 15.77 20.46 12.69
N ASN A 615 15.44 20.99 11.53
CA ASN A 615 16.00 20.60 10.24
C ASN A 615 16.64 21.81 9.55
N ILE A 616 17.92 21.69 9.20
CA ILE A 616 18.67 22.71 8.48
C ILE A 616 19.17 22.07 7.18
N ASP A 617 18.62 22.49 6.04
CA ASP A 617 18.93 21.96 4.72
C ASP A 617 19.48 23.05 3.79
N SER A 618 20.60 22.81 3.15
CA SER A 618 21.13 23.68 2.09
C SER A 618 21.34 25.14 2.55
N CYS A 619 21.58 25.34 3.85
CA CYS A 619 21.75 26.65 4.47
C CYS A 619 23.23 27.05 4.55
N GLY A 620 23.50 28.36 4.52
CA GLY A 620 24.85 28.94 4.67
C GLY A 620 25.34 28.95 6.12
N VAL A 621 25.23 27.83 6.82
CA VAL A 621 25.63 27.72 8.24
C VAL A 621 27.13 27.46 8.32
N THR A 622 27.84 28.30 9.08
CA THR A 622 29.27 28.19 9.39
C THR A 622 29.48 27.61 10.80
N ASP A 623 30.73 27.26 11.11
CA ASP A 623 31.15 26.77 12.44
C ASP A 623 30.85 27.77 13.58
N GLU A 624 30.75 29.07 13.27
CA GLU A 624 30.36 30.11 14.24
C GLU A 624 28.83 30.21 14.41
N ALA A 625 28.05 29.92 13.36
CA ALA A 625 26.60 30.09 13.35
C ALA A 625 25.83 28.91 13.97
N LEU A 626 26.31 27.68 13.78
CA LEU A 626 25.65 26.48 14.31
C LEU A 626 25.57 26.46 15.86
N PRO A 627 26.63 26.83 16.61
CA PRO A 627 26.57 27.04 18.05
C PRO A 627 25.41 27.92 18.53
N CYS A 628 25.20 29.06 17.89
CA CYS A 628 24.14 30.00 18.25
C CYS A 628 22.73 29.45 17.98
N CYS A 629 22.60 28.56 16.99
CA CYS A 629 21.34 27.88 16.71
C CYS A 629 21.02 26.81 17.76
N LEU A 630 22.03 26.14 18.32
CA LEU A 630 21.85 24.99 19.23
C LEU A 630 21.91 25.34 20.72
N CYS A 631 22.48 26.49 21.09
CA CYS A 631 22.60 26.93 22.48
C CYS A 631 21.23 26.92 23.19
N ASN A 632 21.18 26.35 24.41
CA ASN A 632 20.01 26.25 25.30
C ASN A 632 18.76 25.52 24.75
N LEU A 633 18.88 24.69 23.70
CA LEU A 633 17.77 23.88 23.19
C LEU A 633 17.59 22.56 23.96
N THR A 634 17.20 22.65 25.23
CA THR A 634 17.09 21.49 26.14
C THR A 634 15.97 20.51 25.76
N CYS A 635 14.94 20.96 25.02
CA CYS A 635 13.82 20.14 24.55
C CYS A 635 14.06 19.45 23.19
N LEU A 636 15.17 19.77 22.50
CA LEU A 636 15.43 19.27 21.14
C LEU A 636 15.69 17.76 21.18
N SER A 637 14.83 16.96 20.55
CA SER A 637 15.00 15.51 20.46
C SER A 637 15.49 15.03 19.11
N PHE A 638 15.28 15.81 18.05
CA PHE A 638 15.66 15.47 16.68
C PHE A 638 16.37 16.64 15.99
N LEU A 639 17.58 16.40 15.52
CA LEU A 639 18.37 17.34 14.74
C LEU A 639 18.78 16.72 13.41
N GLU A 640 18.44 17.37 12.30
CA GLU A 640 18.89 16.98 10.97
C GLU A 640 19.59 18.14 10.25
N ILE A 641 20.80 17.88 9.76
CA ILE A 641 21.63 18.83 9.00
C ILE A 641 21.88 18.22 7.62
N ARG A 642 21.44 18.89 6.56
CA ARG A 642 21.55 18.42 5.17
C ARG A 642 22.21 19.46 4.28
N SER A 643 23.09 19.04 3.37
CA SER A 643 23.60 19.89 2.29
C SER A 643 24.24 21.23 2.77
N CYS A 644 24.78 21.26 3.99
CA CYS A 644 25.40 22.45 4.58
C CYS A 644 26.88 22.53 4.19
N HIS A 645 27.16 22.93 2.95
CA HIS A 645 28.49 22.89 2.34
C HIS A 645 29.52 23.91 2.89
N GLN A 646 29.13 24.76 3.85
CA GLN A 646 30.05 25.69 4.53
C GLN A 646 30.48 25.19 5.92
N LEU A 647 29.81 24.18 6.46
CA LEU A 647 30.10 23.62 7.77
C LEU A 647 31.33 22.71 7.70
N VAL A 648 32.34 23.00 8.52
CA VAL A 648 33.61 22.25 8.59
C VAL A 648 33.67 21.40 9.86
N SER A 649 33.09 21.88 10.97
CA SER A 649 33.04 21.14 12.23
C SER A 649 31.70 21.29 12.96
N LEU A 650 31.29 20.25 13.69
CA LEU A 650 30.20 20.35 14.66
C LEU A 650 30.66 21.08 15.94
N PRO A 651 29.72 21.63 16.74
CA PRO A 651 30.07 22.39 17.94
C PRO A 651 30.85 21.58 18.98
N SER A 652 31.60 22.30 19.82
CA SER A 652 32.36 21.72 20.92
C SER A 652 31.46 21.22 22.07
N ALA A 653 32.03 20.40 22.96
CA ALA A 653 31.34 19.77 24.08
C ALA A 653 30.48 20.73 24.95
N PRO A 654 30.90 21.96 25.30
CA PRO A 654 30.11 22.88 26.14
C PRO A 654 28.75 23.29 25.57
N ILE A 655 28.58 23.25 24.25
CA ILE A 655 27.31 23.58 23.58
C ILE A 655 26.45 22.33 23.46
N LEU A 656 27.06 21.23 23.00
CA LEU A 656 26.34 19.97 22.80
C LEU A 656 25.82 19.36 24.11
N CYS A 657 26.51 19.54 25.24
CA CYS A 657 26.05 19.01 26.53
C CYS A 657 24.75 19.64 27.03
N GLN A 658 24.33 20.78 26.46
CA GLN A 658 23.05 21.44 26.77
C GLN A 658 21.86 20.74 26.08
N LEU A 659 22.10 19.95 25.04
CA LEU A 659 21.07 19.23 24.27
C LEU A 659 20.65 17.94 24.99
N THR A 660 20.16 18.08 26.22
CA THR A 660 19.89 16.97 27.14
C THR A 660 18.80 16.00 26.67
N ALA A 661 17.93 16.41 25.74
CA ALA A 661 16.85 15.58 25.21
C ALA A 661 17.16 14.97 23.82
N LEU A 662 18.33 15.26 23.22
CA LEU A 662 18.62 14.89 21.84
C LEU A 662 18.76 13.37 21.69
N LYS A 663 17.86 12.75 20.93
CA LYS A 663 17.80 11.30 20.68
C LYS A 663 18.31 10.92 19.29
N VAL A 664 18.05 11.78 18.30
CA VAL A 664 18.35 11.48 16.89
C VAL A 664 19.15 12.61 16.27
N LEU A 665 20.28 12.26 15.66
CA LEU A 665 21.13 13.18 14.89
C LEU A 665 21.38 12.63 13.49
N HIS A 666 20.91 13.35 12.47
CA HIS A 666 21.13 13.01 11.07
C HIS A 666 21.98 14.07 10.39
N ILE A 667 23.06 13.67 9.71
CA ILE A 667 23.93 14.56 8.93
C ILE A 667 24.09 13.98 7.53
N LYS A 668 23.67 14.73 6.52
CA LYS A 668 23.59 14.22 5.14
C LYS A 668 24.16 15.23 4.14
N ASN A 669 24.91 14.78 3.13
CA ASN A 669 25.43 15.62 2.03
C ASN A 669 26.25 16.85 2.50
N CYS A 670 27.01 16.75 3.61
CA CYS A 670 27.83 17.86 4.11
C CYS A 670 29.29 17.69 3.66
N ASP A 671 29.60 18.11 2.43
CA ASP A 671 30.84 17.74 1.75
C ASP A 671 32.11 18.27 2.42
N LYS A 672 32.05 19.43 3.08
CA LYS A 672 33.21 20.06 3.74
C LYS A 672 33.35 19.69 5.22
N LEU A 673 32.40 18.96 5.79
CA LEU A 673 32.44 18.56 7.19
C LEU A 673 33.60 17.59 7.39
N VAL A 674 34.49 17.88 8.33
CA VAL A 674 35.67 17.05 8.66
C VAL A 674 35.56 16.50 10.08
N SER A 675 35.14 17.32 11.04
CA SER A 675 35.10 16.96 12.46
C SER A 675 33.69 16.83 13.01
N LEU A 676 33.46 15.79 13.81
CA LEU A 676 32.24 15.57 14.57
C LEU A 676 32.21 16.35 15.91
N GLY A 677 33.22 17.15 16.24
CA GLY A 677 33.19 18.01 17.42
C GLY A 677 33.00 17.23 18.73
N GLY A 678 32.20 17.78 19.66
CA GLY A 678 32.02 17.23 21.01
C GLY A 678 30.93 16.17 21.17
N LEU A 679 30.55 15.39 20.15
CA LEU A 679 29.38 14.48 20.21
C LEU A 679 29.39 13.50 21.39
N HIS A 680 30.56 13.10 21.88
CA HIS A 680 30.71 12.17 23.00
C HIS A 680 30.00 12.60 24.30
N VAL A 681 29.66 13.88 24.47
CA VAL A 681 28.94 14.37 25.67
C VAL A 681 27.42 14.19 25.60
N LEU A 682 26.85 13.79 24.45
CA LEU A 682 25.42 13.66 24.25
C LEU A 682 24.88 12.35 24.85
N THR A 683 24.59 12.35 26.15
CA THR A 683 24.18 11.16 26.91
C THR A 683 22.80 10.60 26.58
N SER A 684 21.95 11.35 25.87
CA SER A 684 20.61 10.93 25.45
C SER A 684 20.55 10.44 24.00
N LEU A 685 21.65 10.55 23.24
CA LEU A 685 21.66 10.27 21.81
C LEU A 685 21.59 8.75 21.57
N THR A 686 20.52 8.31 20.90
CA THR A 686 20.25 6.89 20.61
C THR A 686 20.52 6.52 19.15
N GLU A 687 20.40 7.47 18.22
CA GLU A 687 20.57 7.23 16.78
C GLU A 687 21.45 8.29 16.12
N LEU A 688 22.44 7.84 15.36
CA LEU A 688 23.29 8.67 14.52
C LEU A 688 23.29 8.15 13.07
N ILE A 689 22.91 9.01 12.13
CA ILE A 689 22.98 8.72 10.68
C ILE A 689 23.91 9.72 10.00
N LEU A 690 24.95 9.21 9.34
CA LEU A 690 25.86 9.96 8.49
C LEU A 690 25.70 9.48 7.04
N THR A 691 25.39 10.37 6.10
CA THR A 691 25.18 9.99 4.69
C THR A 691 25.89 10.96 3.75
N HIS A 692 26.63 10.46 2.77
CA HIS A 692 27.33 11.26 1.75
C HIS A 692 28.17 12.41 2.35
N CYS A 693 28.93 12.13 3.41
CA CYS A 693 29.86 13.09 4.03
C CYS A 693 31.31 12.61 3.81
N PRO A 694 31.91 12.84 2.62
CA PRO A 694 33.14 12.16 2.19
C PRO A 694 34.41 12.57 2.96
N ASN A 695 34.42 13.74 3.62
CA ASN A 695 35.55 14.22 4.41
C ASN A 695 35.42 13.90 5.91
N VAL A 696 34.22 13.55 6.37
CA VAL A 696 33.97 13.08 7.74
C VAL A 696 34.62 11.72 7.89
N LEU A 697 35.36 11.54 9.00
CA LEU A 697 36.08 10.30 9.32
C LEU A 697 37.19 9.94 8.32
N ALA A 698 37.60 10.88 7.45
CA ALA A 698 38.64 10.70 6.43
C ALA A 698 40.07 10.90 6.95
N SER A 699 40.23 11.65 8.03
CA SER A 699 41.50 11.88 8.70
C SER A 699 41.26 11.90 10.21
N THR A 700 41.88 11.00 10.95
CA THR A 700 42.05 11.17 12.40
C THR A 700 43.08 12.26 12.61
N ILE A 701 42.64 13.51 12.65
CA ILE A 701 43.49 14.67 12.95
C ILE A 701 43.99 14.56 14.40
N SER A 702 45.28 14.87 14.55
CA SER A 702 46.15 14.98 15.75
C SER A 702 46.50 13.70 16.53
N GLU A 703 47.78 13.35 16.46
CA GLU A 703 48.51 12.39 17.30
C GLU A 703 48.65 12.83 18.78
N GLU A 704 47.90 13.86 19.21
CA GLU A 704 48.02 14.47 20.54
C GLU A 704 46.84 14.18 21.49
N ASP A 705 45.74 13.58 21.01
CA ASP A 705 44.62 13.22 21.89
C ASP A 705 44.74 11.79 22.40
N ASP A 706 44.77 11.68 23.72
CA ASP A 706 44.81 10.44 24.51
C ASP A 706 43.94 9.34 23.88
N SER A 707 44.57 8.19 23.62
CA SER A 707 44.02 6.98 23.00
C SER A 707 42.78 6.36 23.67
N SER A 708 42.24 7.03 24.69
CA SER A 708 41.14 6.60 25.56
C SER A 708 39.84 7.38 25.36
N THR A 709 39.82 8.49 24.59
CA THR A 709 38.60 9.29 24.40
C THR A 709 37.73 8.74 23.26
N SER A 710 36.52 8.29 23.58
CA SER A 710 35.53 7.81 22.61
C SER A 710 35.00 8.97 21.75
N LEU A 711 34.92 8.79 20.43
CA LEU A 711 34.42 9.83 19.52
C LEU A 711 32.90 10.05 19.65
N LEU A 712 32.17 8.99 20.01
CA LEU A 712 30.71 8.92 20.06
C LEU A 712 30.22 8.59 21.48
N PRO A 713 28.98 8.99 21.85
CA PRO A 713 28.43 8.73 23.18
C PRO A 713 27.98 7.28 23.36
N SER A 714 28.16 6.74 24.57
CA SER A 714 27.84 5.33 24.91
C SER A 714 26.35 4.98 24.90
N SER A 715 25.47 5.98 24.87
CA SER A 715 24.00 5.82 24.79
C SER A 715 23.48 5.38 23.41
N LEU A 716 24.34 5.41 22.37
CA LEU A 716 23.95 5.08 21.01
C LEU A 716 23.48 3.62 20.89
N MET A 717 22.31 3.45 20.30
CA MET A 717 21.69 2.15 20.00
C MET A 717 21.73 1.82 18.51
N SER A 718 21.81 2.82 17.64
CA SER A 718 21.83 2.65 16.18
C SER A 718 22.81 3.63 15.53
N ILE A 719 23.71 3.11 14.69
CA ILE A 719 24.63 3.91 13.88
C ILE A 719 24.50 3.49 12.42
N GLU A 720 24.30 4.46 11.53
CA GLU A 720 24.34 4.28 10.09
C GLU A 720 25.36 5.22 9.44
N ILE A 721 26.31 4.66 8.71
CA ILE A 721 27.34 5.41 7.97
C ILE A 721 27.25 5.01 6.50
N ASN A 722 26.84 5.95 5.64
CA ASN A 722 26.65 5.72 4.22
C ASN A 722 27.51 6.68 3.39
N SER A 723 28.35 6.16 2.50
CA SER A 723 29.13 6.93 1.53
C SER A 723 29.96 8.06 2.16
N CYS A 724 30.57 7.79 3.32
CA CYS A 724 31.42 8.73 4.06
C CYS A 724 32.91 8.39 3.90
N GLY A 725 33.78 9.28 4.38
CA GLY A 725 35.24 9.11 4.34
C GLY A 725 35.83 8.04 5.25
N LEU A 726 35.03 7.07 5.71
CA LEU A 726 35.36 6.12 6.77
C LEU A 726 36.63 5.30 6.49
N ILE A 727 37.64 5.43 7.35
CA ILE A 727 38.87 4.60 7.40
C ILE A 727 38.87 3.67 8.64
N ASP A 728 39.72 2.64 8.63
CA ASP A 728 39.79 1.60 9.67
C ASP A 728 40.00 2.15 11.10
N SER A 729 40.90 3.11 11.25
CA SER A 729 41.18 3.76 12.56
C SER A 729 39.99 4.60 13.05
N ALA A 730 39.30 5.26 12.13
CA ALA A 730 38.14 6.08 12.45
C ALA A 730 36.95 5.22 12.88
N LEU A 731 36.70 4.09 12.21
CA LEU A 731 35.68 3.14 12.63
C LEU A 731 35.98 2.56 14.02
N SER A 732 37.24 2.22 14.30
CA SER A 732 37.65 1.72 15.61
C SER A 732 37.39 2.74 16.73
N LYS A 733 37.71 4.03 16.49
CA LYS A 733 37.41 5.12 17.44
C LYS A 733 35.91 5.38 17.60
N CYS A 734 35.11 5.23 16.54
CA CYS A 734 33.65 5.39 16.60
C CYS A 734 33.01 4.32 17.49
N LEU A 735 33.45 3.06 17.39
CA LEU A 735 32.83 1.94 18.09
C LEU A 735 33.38 1.70 19.50
N GLN A 736 34.42 2.45 19.91
CA GLN A 736 35.05 2.28 21.21
C GLN A 736 34.03 2.48 22.35
N ASN A 737 33.85 1.44 23.18
CA ASN A 737 33.00 1.42 24.38
C ASN A 737 31.48 1.65 24.16
N LEU A 738 30.96 1.39 22.96
CA LEU A 738 29.52 1.49 22.67
C LEU A 738 28.73 0.25 23.11
N VAL A 739 28.61 0.06 24.43
CA VAL A 739 27.94 -1.11 25.03
C VAL A 739 26.44 -1.22 24.73
N SER A 740 25.76 -0.11 24.43
CA SER A 740 24.32 -0.09 24.13
C SER A 740 24.00 -0.24 22.64
N LEU A 741 25.02 -0.30 21.76
CA LEU A 741 24.83 -0.35 20.32
C LEU A 741 24.17 -1.66 19.91
N SER A 742 22.97 -1.59 19.34
CA SER A 742 22.17 -2.74 18.89
C SER A 742 22.23 -2.95 17.38
N THR A 743 22.39 -1.88 16.61
CA THR A 743 22.37 -1.89 15.15
C THR A 743 23.53 -1.06 14.60
N LEU A 744 24.32 -1.66 13.71
CA LEU A 744 25.39 -0.98 12.96
C LEU A 744 25.20 -1.22 11.47
N LYS A 745 25.17 -0.14 10.69
CA LYS A 745 25.00 -0.18 9.24
C LYS A 745 26.08 0.63 8.54
N ILE A 746 26.78 0.02 7.59
CA ILE A 746 27.87 0.63 6.83
C ILE A 746 27.59 0.43 5.34
N TYR A 747 27.38 1.53 4.62
CA TYR A 747 27.00 1.54 3.20
C TYR A 747 28.02 2.33 2.38
N GLY A 748 28.44 1.82 1.22
CA GLY A 748 29.20 2.60 0.22
C GLY A 748 30.49 3.25 0.75
N CYS A 749 31.08 2.72 1.82
CA CYS A 749 32.32 3.26 2.39
C CYS A 749 33.51 2.62 1.66
N HIS A 750 34.12 3.35 0.72
CA HIS A 750 35.14 2.79 -0.19
C HIS A 750 36.59 2.98 0.29
N ARG A 751 36.81 3.42 1.53
CA ARG A 751 38.15 3.60 2.13
C ARG A 751 38.45 2.64 3.27
N ILE A 752 37.44 1.90 3.74
CA ILE A 752 37.60 0.90 4.80
C ILE A 752 38.14 -0.40 4.21
N THR A 753 39.26 -0.87 4.74
CA THR A 753 39.92 -2.12 4.34
C THR A 753 39.67 -3.25 5.32
N SER A 754 39.47 -2.95 6.61
CA SER A 754 39.18 -3.92 7.66
C SER A 754 38.15 -3.41 8.66
N LEU A 755 37.30 -4.31 9.17
CA LEU A 755 36.52 -4.04 10.37
C LEU A 755 37.42 -3.99 11.64
N PRO A 756 36.95 -3.36 12.73
CA PRO A 756 37.72 -3.22 13.97
C PRO A 756 38.20 -4.54 14.58
N SER A 757 39.31 -4.47 15.31
CA SER A 757 39.92 -5.63 15.96
C SER A 757 39.09 -6.16 17.14
N THR A 758 39.44 -7.36 17.61
CA THR A 758 38.86 -8.00 18.80
C THR A 758 38.86 -7.12 20.05
N SER A 759 39.80 -6.16 20.19
CA SER A 759 39.80 -5.26 21.33
C SER A 759 38.62 -4.30 21.35
N VAL A 760 38.13 -3.87 20.18
CA VAL A 760 36.97 -2.98 20.07
C VAL A 760 35.68 -3.80 20.10
N MET A 761 35.59 -4.86 19.28
CA MET A 761 34.37 -5.65 19.09
C MET A 761 33.85 -6.32 20.35
N ARG A 762 34.74 -6.77 21.27
CA ARG A 762 34.34 -7.41 22.54
C ARG A 762 33.45 -6.54 23.43
N HIS A 763 33.48 -5.21 23.26
CA HIS A 763 32.70 -4.26 24.07
C HIS A 763 31.29 -4.05 23.52
N LEU A 764 31.01 -4.44 22.28
CA LEU A 764 29.70 -4.28 21.63
C LEU A 764 28.73 -5.39 22.02
N THR A 765 28.49 -5.53 23.33
CA THR A 765 27.75 -6.66 23.91
C THR A 765 26.26 -6.66 23.59
N ALA A 766 25.69 -5.52 23.16
CA ALA A 766 24.29 -5.42 22.75
C ALA A 766 24.06 -5.53 21.24
N LEU A 767 25.12 -5.66 20.41
CA LEU A 767 25.00 -5.57 18.95
C LEU A 767 24.29 -6.81 18.39
N LYS A 768 23.10 -6.62 17.83
CA LYS A 768 22.24 -7.66 17.27
C LYS A 768 22.24 -7.68 15.75
N HIS A 769 22.33 -6.51 15.11
CA HIS A 769 22.21 -6.38 13.67
C HIS A 769 23.43 -5.65 13.09
N LEU A 770 24.11 -6.30 12.14
CA LEU A 770 25.21 -5.71 11.38
C LEU A 770 24.90 -5.81 9.89
N ASN A 771 24.88 -4.66 9.21
CA ASN A 771 24.69 -4.59 7.77
C ASN A 771 25.88 -3.86 7.12
N ILE A 772 26.53 -4.52 6.15
CA ILE A 772 27.63 -3.97 5.38
C ILE A 772 27.26 -4.11 3.91
N TRP A 773 27.17 -3.00 3.17
CA TRP A 773 26.84 -3.05 1.76
C TRP A 773 27.66 -2.10 0.90
N CYS A 774 28.16 -2.60 -0.24
CA CYS A 774 28.89 -1.83 -1.24
C CYS A 774 30.24 -1.28 -0.73
N CYS A 775 30.90 -1.97 0.20
CA CYS A 775 32.25 -1.65 0.67
C CYS A 775 33.29 -2.34 -0.21
N LEU A 776 33.55 -1.78 -1.39
CA LEU A 776 34.28 -2.45 -2.48
C LEU A 776 35.73 -2.87 -2.18
N VAL A 777 36.41 -2.19 -1.25
CA VAL A 777 37.82 -2.47 -0.87
C VAL A 777 37.97 -3.17 0.48
N LEU A 778 36.86 -3.54 1.12
CA LEU A 778 36.87 -4.25 2.39
C LEU A 778 37.34 -5.68 2.17
N THR A 779 38.42 -6.10 2.84
CA THR A 779 39.05 -7.41 2.68
C THR A 779 38.90 -8.30 3.91
N LEU A 780 38.95 -7.71 5.11
CA LEU A 780 38.99 -8.43 6.39
C LEU A 780 37.75 -8.17 7.26
N LEU A 781 37.27 -9.23 7.92
CA LEU A 781 36.16 -9.18 8.88
C LEU A 781 36.57 -8.75 10.29
N GLY A 782 37.86 -8.58 10.59
CA GLY A 782 38.32 -8.12 11.91
C GLY A 782 37.85 -9.03 13.05
N GLY A 783 37.50 -8.44 14.21
CA GLY A 783 37.14 -9.15 15.43
C GLY A 783 35.66 -9.56 15.56
N LEU A 784 34.95 -9.83 14.46
CA LEU A 784 33.50 -10.14 14.50
C LEU A 784 33.16 -11.37 15.35
N GLN A 785 34.05 -12.36 15.46
CA GLN A 785 33.88 -13.56 16.27
C GLN A 785 33.61 -13.28 17.76
N ASN A 786 33.91 -12.07 18.23
CA ASN A 786 33.70 -11.67 19.63
C ASN A 786 32.33 -11.04 19.91
N LEU A 787 31.46 -10.88 18.91
CA LEU A 787 30.13 -10.31 19.06
C LEU A 787 29.11 -11.37 19.52
N SER A 788 29.03 -11.59 20.84
CA SER A 788 28.23 -12.68 21.43
C SER A 788 26.70 -12.54 21.27
N SER A 789 26.21 -11.36 20.90
CA SER A 789 24.78 -11.06 20.77
C SER A 789 24.32 -10.86 19.33
N LEU A 790 25.21 -11.05 18.34
CA LEU A 790 24.92 -10.77 16.94
C LEU A 790 23.95 -11.82 16.40
N GLU A 791 22.74 -11.39 16.02
CA GLU A 791 21.66 -12.25 15.53
C GLU A 791 21.54 -12.21 14.00
N MET A 792 21.78 -11.05 13.37
CA MET A 792 21.65 -10.87 11.91
C MET A 792 22.89 -10.21 11.33
N LEU A 793 23.47 -10.84 10.29
CA LEU A 793 24.63 -10.34 9.56
C LEU A 793 24.33 -10.31 8.06
N HIS A 794 24.25 -9.11 7.49
CA HIS A 794 24.06 -8.92 6.05
C HIS A 794 25.33 -8.32 5.45
N ILE A 795 25.91 -9.00 4.46
CA ILE A 795 27.07 -8.54 3.71
C ILE A 795 26.73 -8.60 2.22
N LEU A 796 26.61 -7.42 1.60
CA LEU A 796 26.11 -7.28 0.24
C LEU A 796 27.11 -6.50 -0.63
N ASN A 797 27.36 -6.94 -1.85
CA ASN A 797 28.23 -6.27 -2.82
C ASN A 797 29.61 -5.85 -2.27
N CYS A 798 30.29 -6.77 -1.58
CA CYS A 798 31.64 -6.60 -1.03
C CYS A 798 32.61 -7.58 -1.71
N PRO A 799 33.02 -7.34 -2.97
CA PRO A 799 33.65 -8.34 -3.83
C PRO A 799 35.08 -8.75 -3.41
N GLN A 800 35.80 -7.92 -2.66
CA GLN A 800 37.15 -8.24 -2.15
C GLN A 800 37.13 -8.94 -0.80
N LEU A 801 35.98 -8.91 -0.11
CA LEU A 801 35.84 -9.46 1.22
C LEU A 801 35.90 -10.98 1.15
N LEU A 802 36.67 -11.59 2.06
CA LEU A 802 36.85 -13.04 2.18
C LEU A 802 37.59 -13.73 1.01
N GLN A 803 38.16 -12.96 0.06
CA GLN A 803 38.85 -13.54 -1.11
C GLN A 803 40.15 -14.26 -0.75
N SER A 804 40.89 -13.79 0.27
CA SER A 804 42.26 -14.25 0.59
C SER A 804 42.43 -14.82 2.00
N VAL A 805 41.35 -15.25 2.66
CA VAL A 805 41.42 -15.77 4.03
C VAL A 805 42.11 -17.13 4.04
N ASN A 806 43.29 -17.18 4.68
CA ASN A 806 44.10 -18.39 4.84
C ASN A 806 44.10 -18.85 6.30
N ARG A 807 44.07 -20.17 6.52
CA ARG A 807 43.94 -20.86 7.83
C ARG A 807 45.09 -20.63 8.84
N GLN A 808 46.06 -19.76 8.56
CA GLN A 808 47.33 -19.72 9.31
C GLN A 808 47.50 -18.49 10.22
N GLU A 809 46.67 -17.46 10.14
CA GLU A 809 46.84 -16.23 10.96
C GLU A 809 45.58 -15.79 11.73
N ASP A 810 44.38 -16.04 11.21
CA ASP A 810 43.11 -15.84 11.93
C ASP A 810 42.69 -17.17 12.56
N GLY A 811 42.30 -17.17 13.85
CA GLY A 811 41.83 -18.38 14.54
C GLY A 811 40.72 -19.11 13.78
N ASP A 812 40.46 -20.37 14.13
CA ASP A 812 39.56 -21.27 13.39
C ASP A 812 38.13 -20.71 13.16
N ASP A 813 37.72 -19.68 13.92
CA ASP A 813 36.38 -19.11 13.91
C ASP A 813 36.36 -17.62 13.57
N ILE A 814 35.75 -17.26 12.44
CA ILE A 814 35.69 -15.88 11.93
C ILE A 814 34.37 -15.19 12.31
N LEU A 815 33.29 -15.97 12.49
CA LEU A 815 31.95 -15.47 12.81
C LEU A 815 31.44 -16.02 14.16
N PRO A 816 30.64 -15.25 14.92
CA PRO A 816 30.13 -15.67 16.22
C PRO A 816 28.97 -16.69 16.10
N PRO A 817 28.83 -17.65 17.05
CA PRO A 817 27.81 -18.71 17.00
C PRO A 817 26.37 -18.24 17.25
N SER A 818 26.17 -16.96 17.64
CA SER A 818 24.87 -16.37 17.95
C SER A 818 24.04 -16.01 16.71
N ILE A 819 24.66 -15.99 15.52
CA ILE A 819 24.01 -15.59 14.28
C ILE A 819 22.88 -16.55 13.94
N LYS A 820 21.69 -15.99 13.71
CA LYS A 820 20.48 -16.67 13.25
C LYS A 820 20.25 -16.49 11.76
N LEU A 821 20.64 -15.34 11.22
CA LEU A 821 20.47 -15.01 9.81
C LEU A 821 21.78 -14.48 9.22
N LEU A 822 22.25 -15.14 8.17
CA LEU A 822 23.44 -14.76 7.40
C LEU A 822 23.09 -14.57 5.92
N GLU A 823 23.33 -13.37 5.40
CA GLU A 823 23.19 -13.05 3.97
C GLU A 823 24.54 -12.63 3.39
N LEU A 824 24.98 -13.32 2.33
CA LEU A 824 26.22 -13.08 1.60
C LEU A 824 25.90 -12.89 0.11
N HIS A 825 25.76 -11.64 -0.34
CA HIS A 825 25.41 -11.35 -1.74
C HIS A 825 26.55 -10.65 -2.47
N SER A 826 26.92 -11.12 -3.67
CA SER A 826 27.97 -10.54 -4.52
C SER A 826 29.28 -10.26 -3.76
N CYS A 827 29.71 -11.22 -2.94
CA CYS A 827 30.91 -11.12 -2.10
C CYS A 827 32.05 -11.99 -2.66
N GLY A 828 33.29 -11.71 -2.24
CA GLY A 828 34.50 -12.43 -2.68
C GLY A 828 34.67 -13.85 -2.13
N VAL A 829 33.63 -14.42 -1.52
CA VAL A 829 33.61 -15.71 -0.82
C VAL A 829 33.95 -16.85 -1.78
N ASN A 830 34.96 -17.64 -1.42
CA ASN A 830 35.33 -18.92 -2.03
C ASN A 830 35.05 -20.11 -1.08
N ASP A 831 35.24 -21.34 -1.56
CA ASP A 831 34.94 -22.58 -0.81
C ASP A 831 35.59 -22.63 0.59
N ASN A 832 36.87 -22.24 0.72
CA ASN A 832 37.57 -22.25 2.01
C ASN A 832 37.00 -21.19 2.95
N SER A 833 36.77 -19.97 2.44
CA SER A 833 36.22 -18.88 3.26
C SER A 833 34.78 -19.14 3.69
N LEU A 834 33.96 -19.79 2.84
CA LEU A 834 32.60 -20.20 3.19
C LEU A 834 32.62 -21.26 4.31
N THR A 835 33.53 -22.22 4.21
CA THR A 835 33.74 -23.25 5.25
C THR A 835 34.07 -22.61 6.60
N LEU A 836 35.00 -21.64 6.61
CA LEU A 836 35.39 -20.92 7.84
C LEU A 836 34.26 -20.05 8.40
N CYS A 837 33.42 -19.45 7.53
CA CYS A 837 32.26 -18.68 7.97
C CYS A 837 31.21 -19.55 8.67
N LEU A 838 30.97 -20.77 8.18
CA LEU A 838 29.89 -21.64 8.69
C LEU A 838 30.32 -22.58 9.84
N GLN A 839 31.62 -22.76 10.08
CA GLN A 839 32.18 -23.77 10.99
C GLN A 839 31.55 -23.84 12.39
N ASN A 840 31.12 -22.69 12.94
CA ASN A 840 30.61 -22.58 14.30
C ASN A 840 29.21 -21.97 14.43
N LEU A 841 28.45 -21.84 13.33
CA LEU A 841 27.14 -21.17 13.35
C LEU A 841 25.99 -22.09 13.76
N THR A 842 26.01 -22.57 15.01
CA THR A 842 25.02 -23.52 15.52
C THR A 842 23.61 -22.95 15.68
N SER A 843 23.46 -21.63 15.81
CA SER A 843 22.16 -20.95 15.94
C SER A 843 21.56 -20.49 14.60
N LEU A 844 22.26 -20.73 13.49
CA LEU A 844 21.87 -20.22 12.17
C LEU A 844 20.58 -20.89 11.69
N SER A 845 19.51 -20.11 11.54
CA SER A 845 18.21 -20.56 11.04
C SER A 845 18.01 -20.27 9.56
N LYS A 846 18.64 -19.21 9.04
CA LYS A 846 18.52 -18.78 7.63
C LYS A 846 19.87 -18.42 7.04
N LEU A 847 20.19 -19.02 5.90
CA LEU A 847 21.38 -18.72 5.11
C LEU A 847 20.97 -18.34 3.68
N SER A 848 21.41 -17.17 3.22
CA SER A 848 21.24 -16.73 1.83
C SER A 848 22.59 -16.40 1.21
N ILE A 849 22.87 -16.99 0.05
CA ILE A 849 24.08 -16.74 -0.75
C ILE A 849 23.62 -16.36 -2.16
N GLU A 850 23.94 -15.15 -2.61
CA GLU A 850 23.54 -14.69 -3.95
C GLU A 850 24.76 -14.16 -4.72
N GLY A 851 24.91 -14.48 -6.01
CA GLY A 851 25.93 -13.85 -6.87
C GLY A 851 27.39 -14.10 -6.45
N CYS A 852 27.65 -15.04 -5.54
CA CYS A 852 28.99 -15.37 -5.04
C CYS A 852 29.68 -16.38 -5.96
N ASN A 853 30.20 -15.88 -7.08
CA ASN A 853 30.71 -16.69 -8.20
C ASN A 853 32.08 -17.34 -7.99
N ASN A 854 32.72 -17.18 -6.83
CA ASN A 854 33.97 -17.90 -6.52
C ASN A 854 33.72 -19.22 -5.76
N ILE A 855 32.46 -19.52 -5.43
CA ILE A 855 32.07 -20.76 -4.77
C ILE A 855 31.89 -21.85 -5.84
N THR A 856 32.72 -22.89 -5.78
CA THR A 856 32.62 -24.07 -6.63
C THR A 856 31.94 -25.25 -5.94
N SER A 857 32.00 -25.30 -4.61
CA SER A 857 31.36 -26.35 -3.82
C SER A 857 30.88 -25.84 -2.46
N LEU A 858 29.75 -26.38 -1.98
CA LEU A 858 29.31 -26.16 -0.60
C LEU A 858 30.22 -26.91 0.39
N PRO A 859 30.35 -26.42 1.65
CA PRO A 859 31.14 -27.09 2.68
C PRO A 859 30.77 -28.56 2.88
N LEU A 860 31.78 -29.37 3.21
CA LEU A 860 31.61 -30.81 3.48
C LEU A 860 30.73 -31.06 4.72
N ASP A 861 30.18 -32.27 4.82
CA ASP A 861 29.29 -32.74 5.90
C ASP A 861 29.82 -32.46 7.30
N ALA A 862 31.14 -32.51 7.50
CA ALA A 862 31.79 -32.26 8.79
C ALA A 862 31.54 -30.85 9.35
N VAL A 863 31.23 -29.88 8.47
CA VAL A 863 30.85 -28.51 8.83
C VAL A 863 29.34 -28.35 8.80
N MET A 864 28.67 -28.82 7.73
CA MET A 864 27.22 -28.68 7.58
C MET A 864 26.42 -29.37 8.69
N CYS A 865 26.89 -30.49 9.24
CA CYS A 865 26.21 -31.19 10.33
C CYS A 865 26.13 -30.37 11.64
N ARG A 866 26.92 -29.30 11.75
CA ARG A 866 26.92 -28.39 12.91
C ARG A 866 25.82 -27.32 12.82
N LEU A 867 25.28 -27.08 11.63
CA LEU A 867 24.20 -26.11 11.37
C LEU A 867 22.85 -26.70 11.78
N THR A 868 22.73 -27.11 13.04
CA THR A 868 21.58 -27.86 13.54
C THR A 868 20.30 -27.05 13.61
N ALA A 869 20.37 -25.71 13.60
CA ALA A 869 19.19 -24.84 13.60
C ALA A 869 18.73 -24.41 12.20
N LEU A 870 19.44 -24.79 11.12
CA LEU A 870 19.19 -24.24 9.78
C LEU A 870 17.89 -24.76 9.20
N GLU A 871 16.92 -23.86 9.01
CA GLU A 871 15.60 -24.16 8.45
C GLU A 871 15.48 -23.68 6.99
N GLU A 872 16.15 -22.59 6.61
CA GLU A 872 16.06 -22.00 5.28
C GLU A 872 17.46 -21.82 4.66
N LEU A 873 17.64 -22.37 3.46
CA LEU A 873 18.83 -22.17 2.63
C LEU A 873 18.43 -21.64 1.26
N SER A 874 18.95 -20.49 0.87
CA SER A 874 18.76 -19.91 -0.46
C SER A 874 20.12 -19.70 -1.13
N ILE A 875 20.28 -20.23 -2.33
CA ILE A 875 21.47 -20.04 -3.17
C ILE A 875 21.01 -19.53 -4.54
N ASP A 876 21.46 -18.35 -4.94
CA ASP A 876 21.02 -17.71 -6.18
C ASP A 876 22.19 -17.10 -6.97
N ASP A 877 22.14 -17.13 -8.29
CA ASP A 877 23.15 -16.56 -9.21
C ASP A 877 24.62 -16.98 -8.92
N CYS A 878 24.84 -18.16 -8.30
CA CYS A 878 26.16 -18.74 -8.05
C CYS A 878 26.61 -19.60 -9.24
N LYS A 879 27.17 -18.97 -10.27
CA LYS A 879 27.39 -19.56 -11.60
C LYS A 879 28.48 -20.63 -11.66
N GLU A 880 29.43 -20.59 -10.73
CA GLU A 880 30.55 -21.53 -10.68
C GLU A 880 30.27 -22.73 -9.75
N LEU A 881 29.14 -22.75 -9.06
CA LEU A 881 28.78 -23.83 -8.13
C LEU A 881 28.54 -25.12 -8.91
N MET A 882 29.37 -26.14 -8.66
CA MET A 882 29.31 -27.46 -9.31
C MET A 882 28.80 -28.57 -8.38
N SER A 883 28.95 -28.41 -7.06
CA SER A 883 28.60 -29.46 -6.09
C SER A 883 27.90 -28.90 -4.85
N ALA A 884 26.88 -29.64 -4.40
CA ALA A 884 26.09 -29.36 -3.21
C ALA A 884 26.10 -30.52 -2.20
N ALA A 885 27.15 -31.36 -2.21
CA ALA A 885 27.22 -32.61 -1.43
C ALA A 885 26.92 -32.44 0.08
N GLY A 886 27.30 -31.30 0.66
CA GLY A 886 27.10 -30.99 2.08
C GLY A 886 25.65 -30.86 2.55
N LEU A 887 24.68 -30.75 1.64
CA LEU A 887 23.26 -30.56 2.00
C LEU A 887 22.67 -31.76 2.76
N THR A 888 23.20 -32.96 2.52
CA THR A 888 22.70 -34.20 3.15
C THR A 888 22.86 -34.21 4.67
N ALA A 889 23.78 -33.41 5.20
CA ALA A 889 24.06 -33.28 6.63
C ALA A 889 23.10 -32.32 7.37
N LEU A 890 22.23 -31.59 6.65
CA LEU A 890 21.34 -30.58 7.22
C LEU A 890 20.01 -31.19 7.69
N ILE A 891 19.99 -31.64 8.95
CA ILE A 891 18.86 -32.42 9.49
C ILE A 891 17.55 -31.64 9.70
N ASN A 892 17.58 -30.31 9.82
CA ASN A 892 16.40 -29.48 10.11
C ASN A 892 16.00 -28.55 8.96
N LEU A 893 16.60 -28.71 7.78
CA LEU A 893 16.34 -27.87 6.61
C LEU A 893 14.91 -28.08 6.12
N ARG A 894 14.10 -27.02 6.11
CA ARG A 894 12.69 -27.03 5.67
C ARG A 894 12.50 -26.44 4.29
N CYS A 895 13.23 -25.38 3.97
CA CYS A 895 13.12 -24.68 2.70
C CYS A 895 14.49 -24.60 2.02
N LEU A 896 14.55 -25.06 0.78
CA LEU A 896 15.72 -24.97 -0.08
C LEU A 896 15.34 -24.26 -1.38
N ASN A 897 15.95 -23.10 -1.62
CA ASN A 897 15.83 -22.38 -2.88
C ASN A 897 17.17 -22.38 -3.62
N ILE A 898 17.19 -22.87 -4.86
CA ILE A 898 18.37 -22.85 -5.73
C ILE A 898 17.99 -22.24 -7.07
N GLU A 899 18.52 -21.05 -7.36
CA GLU A 899 18.19 -20.31 -8.58
C GLU A 899 19.46 -19.92 -9.35
N ARG A 900 19.38 -19.89 -10.69
CA ARG A 900 20.44 -19.38 -11.59
C ARG A 900 21.86 -19.95 -11.32
N CYS A 901 21.95 -21.21 -10.89
CA CYS A 901 23.20 -21.93 -10.61
C CYS A 901 23.58 -22.91 -11.76
N PHE A 902 24.01 -22.37 -12.91
CA PHE A 902 24.05 -23.12 -14.18
C PHE A 902 25.06 -24.27 -14.29
N LYS A 903 26.09 -24.35 -13.43
CA LYS A 903 27.08 -25.46 -13.44
C LYS A 903 26.74 -26.58 -12.46
N LEU A 904 25.71 -26.40 -11.65
CA LEU A 904 25.36 -27.37 -10.63
C LEU A 904 24.69 -28.55 -11.32
N ASP A 905 25.24 -29.75 -11.14
CA ASP A 905 24.60 -30.98 -11.60
C ASP A 905 23.31 -31.19 -10.80
N SER A 906 22.21 -30.73 -11.41
CA SER A 906 20.90 -30.76 -10.79
C SER A 906 20.40 -32.19 -10.57
N MET A 907 20.88 -33.16 -11.36
CA MET A 907 20.54 -34.57 -11.17
C MET A 907 21.25 -35.18 -9.96
N ALA A 908 22.54 -34.88 -9.79
CA ALA A 908 23.29 -35.28 -8.60
C ALA A 908 22.70 -34.63 -7.34
N LEU A 909 22.38 -33.33 -7.40
CA LEU A 909 21.72 -32.59 -6.32
C LEU A 909 20.42 -33.27 -5.87
N LEU A 910 19.51 -33.55 -6.81
CA LEU A 910 18.22 -34.17 -6.48
C LEU A 910 18.39 -35.58 -5.88
N ALA A 911 19.40 -36.33 -6.32
CA ALA A 911 19.71 -37.65 -5.76
C ALA A 911 20.18 -37.55 -4.30
N ASP A 912 21.03 -36.56 -3.99
CA ASP A 912 21.54 -36.30 -2.64
C ASP A 912 20.43 -35.80 -1.71
N LEU A 913 19.55 -34.91 -2.19
CA LEU A 913 18.49 -34.32 -1.36
C LEU A 913 17.54 -35.35 -0.77
N ARG A 914 17.37 -36.52 -1.39
CA ARG A 914 16.48 -37.59 -0.91
C ARG A 914 16.73 -37.98 0.56
N SER A 915 17.98 -37.91 1.04
CA SER A 915 18.30 -38.24 2.43
C SER A 915 17.87 -37.17 3.44
N VAL A 916 17.50 -35.97 2.99
CA VAL A 916 17.08 -34.84 3.81
C VAL A 916 15.59 -34.95 4.13
N SER A 917 15.26 -35.68 5.21
CA SER A 917 13.88 -36.01 5.60
C SER A 917 13.09 -34.88 6.28
N SER A 918 13.68 -33.69 6.43
CA SER A 918 13.04 -32.51 7.01
C SER A 918 12.55 -31.51 5.95
N LEU A 919 12.97 -31.66 4.69
CA LEU A 919 12.70 -30.70 3.63
C LEU A 919 11.22 -30.71 3.24
N LYS A 920 10.58 -29.53 3.31
CA LYS A 920 9.17 -29.29 2.99
C LYS A 920 8.99 -28.54 1.69
N ASP A 921 9.81 -27.52 1.46
CA ASP A 921 9.73 -26.63 0.31
C ASP A 921 11.04 -26.71 -0.49
N LEU A 922 10.94 -27.07 -1.77
CA LEU A 922 12.07 -27.11 -2.69
C LEU A 922 11.74 -26.27 -3.92
N ASN A 923 12.51 -25.22 -4.16
CA ASN A 923 12.41 -24.41 -5.36
C ASN A 923 13.72 -24.44 -6.15
N ILE A 924 13.62 -24.78 -7.44
CA ILE A 924 14.74 -24.84 -8.38
C ILE A 924 14.31 -24.10 -9.66
N MET A 925 15.00 -23.02 -10.02
CA MET A 925 14.55 -22.14 -11.12
C MET A 925 15.13 -22.41 -12.52
N ASP A 926 16.15 -23.25 -12.63
CA ASP A 926 16.72 -23.66 -13.92
C ASP A 926 17.01 -25.17 -13.92
N GLY A 927 16.00 -25.95 -14.31
CA GLY A 927 16.08 -27.40 -14.44
C GLY A 927 16.18 -27.85 -15.90
N SER A 928 16.69 -27.00 -16.80
CA SER A 928 16.66 -27.24 -18.25
C SER A 928 17.42 -28.50 -18.69
N GLU A 929 18.40 -28.96 -17.91
CA GLU A 929 19.17 -30.19 -18.17
C GLU A 929 18.54 -31.47 -17.57
N ILE A 930 17.52 -31.34 -16.71
CA ILE A 930 16.91 -32.46 -15.99
C ILE A 930 15.85 -33.13 -16.86
N GLN A 931 16.17 -34.28 -17.47
CA GLN A 931 15.25 -35.04 -18.32
C GLN A 931 14.38 -36.05 -17.57
N SER A 932 14.79 -36.47 -16.36
CA SER A 932 14.09 -37.42 -15.49
C SER A 932 14.46 -37.17 -14.03
N LEU A 933 13.58 -37.47 -13.07
CA LEU A 933 13.91 -37.41 -11.63
C LEU A 933 14.78 -38.60 -11.18
N PRO A 934 15.52 -38.49 -10.06
CA PRO A 934 16.33 -39.60 -9.54
C PRO A 934 15.52 -40.89 -9.39
N ASP A 935 16.09 -42.05 -9.72
CA ASP A 935 15.37 -43.35 -9.69
C ASP A 935 14.71 -43.67 -8.34
N ASN A 936 15.28 -43.14 -7.27
CA ASN A 936 14.83 -43.34 -5.91
C ASN A 936 13.82 -42.28 -5.40
N GLY A 937 13.54 -41.26 -6.22
CA GLY A 937 12.59 -40.17 -5.96
C GLY A 937 13.06 -39.06 -5.02
N LEU A 938 12.17 -38.08 -4.80
CA LEU A 938 12.42 -36.88 -3.99
C LEU A 938 12.15 -37.14 -2.48
N PRO A 939 12.56 -36.22 -1.58
CA PRO A 939 12.39 -36.40 -0.14
C PRO A 939 10.93 -36.68 0.25
N PRO A 940 10.65 -37.66 1.14
CA PRO A 940 9.29 -38.05 1.49
C PRO A 940 8.51 -36.99 2.29
N SER A 941 9.22 -36.04 2.91
CA SER A 941 8.65 -34.93 3.69
C SER A 941 8.19 -33.73 2.87
N LEU A 942 8.48 -33.73 1.56
CA LEU A 942 8.31 -32.57 0.70
C LEU A 942 6.81 -32.27 0.47
N GLU A 943 6.39 -31.06 0.81
CA GLU A 943 5.01 -30.56 0.69
C GLU A 943 4.82 -29.69 -0.55
N TYR A 944 5.85 -28.88 -0.89
CA TYR A 944 5.89 -27.99 -2.04
C TYR A 944 7.15 -28.22 -2.87
N PHE A 945 6.98 -28.38 -4.18
CA PHE A 945 8.07 -28.50 -5.13
C PHE A 945 7.85 -27.55 -6.31
N SER A 946 8.83 -26.72 -6.61
CA SER A 946 8.82 -25.81 -7.75
C SER A 946 10.07 -26.06 -8.59
N LEU A 947 9.88 -26.36 -9.87
CA LEU A 947 10.93 -26.55 -10.86
C LEU A 947 10.65 -25.66 -12.08
N LEU A 948 10.99 -24.38 -11.98
CA LEU A 948 10.77 -23.42 -13.05
C LEU A 948 11.80 -23.65 -14.18
N GLN A 949 11.42 -23.37 -15.43
CA GLN A 949 12.23 -23.62 -16.64
C GLN A 949 12.70 -25.10 -16.79
N CYS A 950 11.89 -26.07 -16.33
CA CYS A 950 12.19 -27.49 -16.47
C CYS A 950 12.24 -27.99 -17.93
N HIS A 951 13.00 -29.06 -18.19
CA HIS A 951 13.05 -29.68 -19.52
C HIS A 951 11.63 -30.12 -19.97
N PRO A 952 11.22 -29.88 -21.23
CA PRO A 952 9.87 -30.17 -21.70
C PRO A 952 9.43 -31.63 -21.50
N GLU A 953 10.35 -32.59 -21.63
CA GLU A 953 10.05 -34.01 -21.40
C GLU A 953 9.76 -34.30 -19.93
N LEU A 954 10.54 -33.73 -19.00
CA LEU A 954 10.30 -33.88 -17.57
C LEU A 954 8.99 -33.19 -17.16
N LYS A 955 8.72 -31.99 -17.69
CA LYS A 955 7.44 -31.29 -17.49
C LYS A 955 6.26 -32.17 -17.88
N MET A 956 6.34 -32.81 -19.06
CA MET A 956 5.31 -33.73 -19.54
C MET A 956 5.19 -35.00 -18.69
N GLN A 957 6.30 -35.52 -18.13
CA GLN A 957 6.30 -36.67 -17.24
C GLN A 957 5.70 -36.35 -15.86
N ILE A 958 6.03 -35.19 -15.29
CA ILE A 958 5.48 -34.70 -14.00
C ILE A 958 3.97 -34.40 -14.12
N LEU A 959 3.53 -33.81 -15.23
CA LEU A 959 2.11 -33.56 -15.51
C LEU A 959 1.31 -34.84 -15.76
N ASN A 960 1.97 -35.92 -16.19
CA ASN A 960 1.34 -37.22 -16.44
C ASN A 960 1.39 -38.10 -15.17
N LYS A 961 0.25 -38.21 -14.46
CA LYS A 961 0.11 -39.06 -13.25
C LYS A 961 0.41 -40.57 -13.42
N ASN A 962 0.70 -41.01 -14.64
CA ASN A 962 1.15 -42.37 -14.96
C ASN A 962 2.54 -42.38 -15.64
N GLY A 963 3.26 -41.27 -15.63
CA GLY A 963 4.62 -41.15 -16.13
C GLY A 963 5.60 -41.93 -15.28
N PRO A 964 6.77 -42.32 -15.83
CA PRO A 964 7.77 -43.12 -15.12
C PRO A 964 8.25 -42.44 -13.82
N ASP A 965 8.17 -41.11 -13.75
CA ASP A 965 8.60 -40.33 -12.60
C ASP A 965 7.47 -39.96 -11.61
N TRP A 966 6.20 -40.23 -11.90
CA TRP A 966 5.10 -39.78 -11.03
C TRP A 966 5.17 -40.42 -9.63
N ASN A 967 5.50 -41.71 -9.55
CA ASN A 967 5.65 -42.41 -8.27
C ASN A 967 6.75 -41.78 -7.38
N LYS A 968 7.69 -41.04 -7.98
CA LYS A 968 8.81 -40.38 -7.30
C LYS A 968 8.41 -39.09 -6.57
N ILE A 969 7.25 -38.52 -6.91
CA ILE A 969 6.76 -37.20 -6.44
C ILE A 969 5.29 -37.21 -5.99
N SER A 970 4.61 -38.36 -6.08
CA SER A 970 3.18 -38.51 -5.81
C SER A 970 2.75 -38.14 -4.38
N HIS A 971 3.69 -38.08 -3.44
CA HIS A 971 3.47 -37.69 -2.04
C HIS A 971 3.47 -36.17 -1.81
N ILE A 972 3.90 -35.36 -2.79
CA ILE A 972 4.03 -33.90 -2.68
C ILE A 972 2.68 -33.23 -2.92
N SER A 973 2.30 -32.28 -2.07
CA SER A 973 0.96 -31.68 -2.09
C SER A 973 0.78 -30.60 -3.17
N GLN A 974 1.84 -29.85 -3.47
CA GLN A 974 1.86 -28.76 -4.45
C GLN A 974 3.10 -28.89 -5.33
N ILE A 975 2.92 -28.95 -6.66
CA ILE A 975 4.03 -29.08 -7.61
C ILE A 975 3.87 -28.03 -8.72
N ILE A 976 4.85 -27.16 -8.88
CA ILE A 976 4.93 -26.16 -9.95
C ILE A 976 6.09 -26.54 -10.89
N CYS A 977 5.86 -26.57 -12.20
CA CYS A 977 6.86 -26.93 -13.22
C CYS A 977 6.71 -26.05 -14.47
#